data_AF-A0A5S9QIU8-F1
#
_entry.id   AF-A0A5S9QIU8-F1
#
_cell.length_a   1.000
_cell.length_b   1.000
_cell.length_c   1.000
_cell.angle_alpha   90.00
_cell.angle_beta   90.00
_cell.angle_gamma   90.00
#
_symmetry.space_group_name_H-M   'P 1'
#
loop_
_entity.id
_entity.type
_entity.pdbx_description
1 polymer ?
#
loop_
_entity_poly.entity_id
_entity_poly.type
_entity_poly.pdbx_seq_one_letter_code
_entity_poly.pdbx_strand_id
1 'polypeptide(L)'
;MQRFFPSSLSVINGAIFFLVMAIAIALSGCKPPVTPKPPKPAKPSFSVELDSYRQINAAKTQTRLFAVLNNPKALPLTIAWQQLDGSDVMPAMTTELMLMLGTLDVGEYRFKVTATSANGKTSSDTITIDVTNDDYSHLSLPVVAEALQIQLNNRTFNAKQEPALAHPRLYGSDSYWLAEQSAFETLDADCTMKGYASGEGTVINVKAAWDQRTKGGRACANNVPTDIALHTDAKAYINNTIDTSRPPYPSVQKPRLRLLHLIRREQACHRAARADCQFSPADVEKIGRALITHEMTRLRDAPRAPDYWKPLYADELGFDPDFRFIDSWHGANDRTFMVLESAPAFKFWTLFLDVFWNSQWLSAEDRNLVEFELEQEISSYLKQVENDHWSLHNGNNWTPVVNAAALHWAILYWHEKPEKARAVLKGVVETNWKHRHYYTDDGGYSEGVSYALTTSYPRLQQQNQLMLAAFGQPLHSVKWLTMRHTLPEWILSSTAPDGRALDFGDAWPKQGYSSNLLLEMTVIDELLGIGASVPDACVAKAHFGNVYYDLAFEDPWSVPSALAKDWADITSMCNLSTTSQKVSLFGEYGLATMRQREPGSTEAAAISTDVNLLLKQTEETFIAVNSVKNNVPHKEMDFAGVIWSAFGERLLSDFAYGEIVRNYFEYDVFERQSNNQYKSHFDHMLGANTLVVPGAFIEYHDDVIAKQRYEYRGQIYGKQGHITQQELNGVDVLHVNGDDVYGGTNDPKFSRVSATGQLDRFGRWLVPAADGDYVIIDSFRVKPGNESKVQEFWYTRSDTKTDCVSNRELHSTDVVVSKASNNMMNLNPRCHYLRRDVPAEVSATMTGAALNAGKFVTDMPTFFPSDSEFQADALSMRDGIAQVSMTNVLRKRESRSLFRWVPDNAVSNDVRLFYLHAATPTNGGVQPITIVPNGSCGADTVCFDVTKGTQTTRYTLKQTDGHYQMEAIDSL
;
A
#
# COMPACT_ATOMS: atom_id res chain seq x y z
N MET A 1 -1.44 55.01 13.51
CA MET A 1 -2.14 55.87 12.52
C MET A 1 -3.41 55.11 12.13
N GLN A 2 -4.55 55.23 12.82
CA GLN A 2 -5.55 56.31 12.79
C GLN A 2 -6.03 56.71 11.38
N ARG A 3 -7.29 56.32 11.08
CA ARG A 3 -8.42 57.07 10.45
C ARG A 3 -9.28 56.12 9.60
N PHE A 4 -10.62 56.19 9.51
CA PHE A 4 -11.74 56.76 10.27
C PHE A 4 -13.02 56.27 9.51
N PHE A 5 -14.13 56.03 10.23
CA PHE A 5 -15.52 55.69 9.78
C PHE A 5 -16.14 56.75 8.81
N PRO A 6 -17.36 56.61 8.20
CA PRO A 6 -18.57 55.96 8.76
C PRO A 6 -19.61 55.28 7.83
N SER A 7 -20.57 54.65 8.52
CA SER A 7 -21.88 54.16 8.12
C SER A 7 -22.94 55.27 7.95
N SER A 8 -23.94 55.09 7.08
CA SER A 8 -25.36 55.47 7.33
C SER A 8 -26.36 55.11 6.20
N LEU A 9 -27.47 54.48 6.64
CA LEU A 9 -28.89 54.58 6.22
C LEU A 9 -29.41 54.22 4.80
N SER A 10 -30.03 53.03 4.73
CA SER A 10 -31.48 52.74 4.56
C SER A 10 -32.36 53.36 3.44
N VAL A 11 -33.17 52.44 2.86
CA VAL A 11 -34.50 52.55 2.21
C VAL A 11 -34.56 52.78 0.69
N ILE A 12 -35.47 52.03 0.05
CA ILE A 12 -36.04 52.12 -1.31
C ILE A 12 -35.51 51.07 -2.31
N ASN A 13 -36.18 49.90 -2.36
CA ASN A 13 -36.80 49.34 -3.59
C ASN A 13 -37.21 47.86 -3.44
N GLY A 14 -38.23 47.61 -2.63
CA GLY A 14 -39.12 46.47 -2.83
C GLY A 14 -40.21 46.86 -3.82
N ALA A 15 -39.91 46.84 -5.14
CA ALA A 15 -40.92 47.05 -6.19
C ALA A 15 -40.53 46.62 -7.62
N ILE A 16 -39.33 46.07 -7.87
CA ILE A 16 -38.85 45.77 -9.25
C ILE A 16 -38.53 44.27 -9.46
N PHE A 17 -39.00 43.38 -8.59
CA PHE A 17 -38.82 41.92 -8.79
C PHE A 17 -40.11 41.16 -9.11
N PHE A 18 -41.27 41.80 -9.05
CA PHE A 18 -42.57 41.14 -9.31
C PHE A 18 -43.16 41.37 -10.71
N LEU A 19 -42.53 42.18 -11.57
CA LEU A 19 -43.09 42.50 -12.90
C LEU A 19 -42.43 41.75 -14.07
N VAL A 20 -41.30 41.06 -13.86
CA VAL A 20 -40.64 40.28 -14.94
C VAL A 20 -41.11 38.81 -14.98
N MET A 21 -41.76 38.33 -13.92
CA MET A 21 -42.22 36.94 -13.84
C MET A 21 -43.64 36.72 -14.38
N ALA A 22 -44.39 37.80 -14.68
CA ALA A 22 -45.80 37.72 -15.10
C ALA A 22 -46.05 37.79 -16.61
N ILE A 23 -45.02 38.00 -17.46
CA ILE A 23 -45.20 38.15 -18.92
C ILE A 23 -44.62 36.96 -19.72
N ALA A 24 -43.98 35.98 -19.07
CA ALA A 24 -43.54 34.74 -19.72
C ALA A 24 -44.58 33.60 -19.72
N ILE A 25 -45.73 33.79 -19.07
CA ILE A 25 -46.81 32.79 -18.94
C ILE A 25 -48.01 33.21 -19.80
N ALA A 26 -47.84 33.31 -21.12
CA ALA A 26 -48.97 33.53 -22.05
C ALA A 26 -48.76 32.97 -23.47
N LEU A 27 -47.67 32.26 -23.76
CA LEU A 27 -47.41 31.71 -25.11
C LEU A 27 -46.79 30.31 -25.08
N SER A 28 -47.46 29.36 -24.42
CA SER A 28 -47.19 27.94 -24.67
C SER A 28 -48.51 27.16 -24.66
N GLY A 29 -49.00 26.82 -25.85
CA GLY A 29 -50.17 25.96 -26.02
C GLY A 29 -49.95 24.60 -25.36
N CYS A 30 -50.72 24.33 -24.32
CA CYS A 30 -50.73 23.06 -23.60
C CYS A 30 -51.24 21.93 -24.52
N LYS A 31 -50.35 21.00 -24.88
CA LYS A 31 -50.74 19.62 -25.15
C LYS A 31 -50.99 18.92 -23.79
N PRO A 32 -52.01 18.07 -23.67
CA PRO A 32 -52.26 17.31 -22.45
C PRO A 32 -51.06 16.41 -22.09
N PRO A 33 -50.85 16.13 -20.80
CA PRO A 33 -49.67 15.40 -20.33
C PRO A 33 -49.69 13.99 -20.91
N VAL A 34 -48.62 13.65 -21.62
CA VAL A 34 -48.34 12.26 -22.00
C VAL A 34 -48.13 11.52 -20.68
N THR A 35 -49.00 10.54 -20.40
CA THR A 35 -48.80 9.58 -19.32
C THR A 35 -47.36 9.07 -19.38
N PRO A 36 -46.56 9.18 -18.29
CA PRO A 36 -45.19 8.67 -18.31
C PRO A 36 -45.26 7.20 -18.71
N LYS A 37 -44.62 6.87 -19.83
CA LYS A 37 -44.48 5.47 -20.24
C LYS A 37 -43.90 4.72 -19.05
N PRO A 38 -44.47 3.56 -18.66
CA PRO A 38 -43.89 2.75 -17.61
C PRO A 38 -42.38 2.59 -17.89
N PRO A 39 -41.50 2.70 -16.87
CA PRO A 39 -40.08 2.48 -17.07
C PRO A 39 -39.91 1.17 -17.83
N LYS A 40 -39.22 1.23 -18.97
CA LYS A 40 -38.98 0.07 -19.81
C LYS A 40 -38.35 -0.98 -18.89
N PRO A 41 -38.92 -2.20 -18.76
CA PRO A 41 -38.33 -3.21 -17.90
C PRO A 41 -36.86 -3.36 -18.28
N ALA A 42 -35.96 -3.23 -17.29
CA ALA A 42 -34.53 -3.35 -17.51
C ALA A 42 -34.28 -4.65 -18.30
N LYS A 43 -33.52 -4.56 -19.39
CA LYS A 43 -33.10 -5.77 -20.09
C LYS A 43 -32.19 -6.54 -19.15
N PRO A 44 -32.40 -7.85 -18.93
CA PRO A 44 -31.41 -8.65 -18.22
C PRO A 44 -30.09 -8.56 -19.01
N SER A 45 -28.98 -8.33 -18.33
CA SER A 45 -27.63 -8.42 -18.90
C SER A 45 -26.91 -9.60 -18.28
N PHE A 46 -26.10 -10.27 -19.07
CA PHE A 46 -25.30 -11.42 -18.68
C PHE A 46 -23.84 -11.00 -18.57
N SER A 47 -23.11 -11.62 -17.67
CA SER A 47 -21.66 -11.77 -17.78
C SER A 47 -21.33 -13.25 -17.77
N VAL A 48 -20.34 -13.67 -18.57
CA VAL A 48 -19.87 -15.05 -18.54
C VAL A 48 -18.61 -15.18 -17.70
N GLU A 49 -18.66 -16.05 -16.69
CA GLU A 49 -17.52 -16.43 -15.86
C GLU A 49 -17.02 -17.83 -16.25
N LEU A 50 -15.71 -18.04 -16.19
CA LEU A 50 -15.08 -19.33 -16.41
C LEU A 50 -14.64 -19.88 -15.05
N ASP A 51 -14.99 -21.12 -14.73
CA ASP A 51 -14.49 -21.83 -13.54
C ASP A 51 -12.96 -21.93 -13.57
N SER A 52 -12.36 -21.75 -14.75
CA SER A 52 -10.92 -21.67 -14.89
C SER A 52 -10.49 -20.98 -16.19
N TYR A 53 -10.09 -19.70 -16.11
CA TYR A 53 -9.30 -18.93 -17.08
C TYR A 53 -9.82 -18.81 -18.53
N ARG A 54 -9.73 -17.60 -19.10
CA ARG A 54 -9.97 -17.38 -20.55
C ARG A 54 -8.89 -18.01 -21.44
N GLN A 55 -7.69 -18.24 -20.89
CA GLN A 55 -6.72 -19.15 -21.49
C GLN A 55 -6.73 -20.52 -20.81
N ILE A 56 -7.01 -21.55 -21.61
CA ILE A 56 -7.15 -22.91 -21.10
C ILE A 56 -5.96 -23.71 -21.58
N ASN A 57 -5.23 -24.33 -20.65
CA ASN A 57 -4.20 -25.28 -21.02
C ASN A 57 -4.86 -26.47 -21.73
N ALA A 58 -4.37 -26.84 -22.91
CA ALA A 58 -4.85 -27.99 -23.68
C ALA A 58 -4.87 -29.32 -22.89
N ALA A 59 -4.14 -29.42 -21.78
CA ALA A 59 -4.16 -30.58 -20.89
C ALA A 59 -5.40 -30.67 -19.96
N LYS A 60 -6.27 -29.64 -19.90
CA LYS A 60 -7.48 -29.68 -19.08
C LYS A 60 -8.55 -30.56 -19.72
N THR A 61 -9.10 -31.46 -18.91
CA THR A 61 -10.10 -32.44 -19.35
C THR A 61 -11.54 -31.92 -19.33
N GLN A 62 -11.82 -30.83 -18.60
CA GLN A 62 -13.13 -30.18 -18.51
C GLN A 62 -12.99 -28.68 -18.26
N THR A 63 -13.88 -27.90 -18.88
CA THR A 63 -14.01 -26.45 -18.68
C THR A 63 -15.46 -26.11 -18.38
N ARG A 64 -15.73 -25.22 -17.42
CA ARG A 64 -17.11 -24.75 -17.16
C ARG A 64 -17.24 -23.27 -17.43
N LEU A 65 -18.31 -22.92 -18.13
CA LEU A 65 -18.78 -21.58 -18.41
C LEU A 65 -20.04 -21.30 -17.58
N PHE A 66 -20.09 -20.19 -16.88
CA PHE A 66 -21.22 -19.74 -16.09
C PHE A 66 -21.79 -18.45 -16.67
N ALA A 67 -23.11 -18.38 -16.84
CA ALA A 67 -23.80 -17.12 -17.11
C ALA A 67 -24.29 -16.52 -15.78
N VAL A 68 -23.73 -15.38 -15.40
CA VAL A 68 -24.13 -14.60 -14.23
C VAL A 68 -25.17 -13.56 -14.64
N LEU A 69 -26.22 -13.43 -13.82
CA LEU A 69 -27.35 -12.54 -14.06
C LEU A 69 -27.21 -11.26 -13.22
N ASN A 70 -27.00 -10.12 -13.86
CA ASN A 70 -26.80 -8.84 -13.15
C ASN A 70 -28.12 -8.20 -12.64
N ASN A 71 -29.24 -8.93 -12.65
CA ASN A 71 -30.53 -8.46 -12.09
C ASN A 71 -31.51 -9.63 -11.80
N PRO A 72 -31.42 -10.30 -10.63
CA PRO A 72 -32.12 -11.55 -10.34
C PRO A 72 -33.65 -11.41 -10.12
N LYS A 73 -34.21 -10.18 -10.17
CA LYS A 73 -35.66 -9.94 -9.99
C LYS A 73 -36.52 -10.30 -11.21
N ALA A 74 -35.90 -10.74 -12.31
CA ALA A 74 -36.63 -11.18 -13.50
C ALA A 74 -37.11 -12.63 -13.34
N LEU A 75 -38.43 -12.81 -13.53
CA LEU A 75 -39.20 -14.06 -13.74
C LEU A 75 -38.43 -15.14 -14.55
N PRO A 76 -38.87 -16.42 -14.51
CA PRO A 76 -38.17 -17.55 -15.14
C PRO A 76 -37.63 -17.23 -16.55
N LEU A 77 -36.34 -17.48 -16.73
CA LEU A 77 -35.60 -17.25 -17.97
C LEU A 77 -35.32 -18.59 -18.65
N THR A 78 -35.38 -18.61 -19.98
CA THR A 78 -34.87 -19.71 -20.80
C THR A 78 -33.47 -19.35 -21.28
N ILE A 79 -32.45 -20.11 -20.91
CA ILE A 79 -31.06 -19.92 -21.33
C ILE A 79 -30.78 -20.80 -22.55
N ALA A 80 -29.98 -20.29 -23.49
CA ALA A 80 -29.51 -21.01 -24.65
C ALA A 80 -28.05 -20.64 -24.92
N TRP A 81 -27.19 -21.65 -24.98
CA TRP A 81 -25.80 -21.48 -25.37
C TRP A 81 -25.60 -21.89 -26.83
N GLN A 82 -24.74 -21.15 -27.53
CA GLN A 82 -24.37 -21.39 -28.92
C GLN A 82 -22.85 -21.27 -29.08
N GLN A 83 -22.18 -22.27 -29.61
CA GLN A 83 -20.81 -22.12 -30.10
C GLN A 83 -20.84 -21.37 -31.44
N LEU A 84 -20.05 -20.31 -31.53
CA LEU A 84 -19.90 -19.45 -32.71
C LEU A 84 -18.67 -19.81 -33.53
N ASP A 85 -17.59 -20.26 -32.88
CA ASP A 85 -16.30 -20.56 -33.51
C ASP A 85 -15.49 -21.61 -32.71
N GLY A 86 -14.45 -22.20 -33.31
CA GLY A 86 -13.58 -23.24 -32.74
C GLY A 86 -14.01 -24.68 -33.08
N SER A 87 -13.19 -25.67 -32.71
CA SER A 87 -13.52 -27.09 -32.87
C SER A 87 -14.81 -27.44 -32.14
N ASP A 88 -15.65 -28.32 -32.69
CA ASP A 88 -16.96 -28.64 -32.09
C ASP A 88 -16.79 -29.34 -30.73
N VAL A 89 -17.14 -28.63 -29.66
CA VAL A 89 -16.89 -29.05 -28.27
C VAL A 89 -18.13 -28.94 -27.39
N MET A 90 -19.28 -28.57 -27.98
CA MET A 90 -20.55 -28.48 -27.28
C MET A 90 -21.25 -29.84 -27.19
N PRO A 91 -21.35 -30.47 -26.00
CA PRO A 91 -22.40 -31.46 -25.80
C PRO A 91 -23.77 -30.75 -25.88
N ALA A 92 -24.79 -31.47 -26.38
CA ALA A 92 -26.15 -31.00 -26.71
C ALA A 92 -26.67 -29.75 -25.94
N MET A 93 -27.34 -28.84 -26.67
CA MET A 93 -27.92 -27.58 -26.16
C MET A 93 -28.43 -27.67 -24.71
N THR A 94 -27.75 -26.98 -23.79
CA THR A 94 -28.16 -26.87 -22.39
C THR A 94 -29.03 -25.64 -22.15
N THR A 95 -29.99 -25.78 -21.23
CA THR A 95 -30.83 -24.69 -20.71
C THR A 95 -30.36 -24.16 -19.36
N GLU A 96 -29.21 -24.65 -18.89
CA GLU A 96 -28.63 -24.27 -17.61
C GLU A 96 -27.78 -23.00 -17.74
N LEU A 97 -27.63 -22.29 -16.62
CA LEU A 97 -26.68 -21.17 -16.50
C LEU A 97 -25.23 -21.66 -16.58
N MET A 98 -24.98 -22.95 -16.38
CA MET A 98 -23.68 -23.59 -16.51
C MET A 98 -23.60 -24.39 -17.81
N LEU A 99 -22.54 -24.18 -18.58
CA LEU A 99 -22.17 -24.97 -19.75
C LEU A 99 -20.86 -25.72 -19.45
N MET A 100 -20.93 -27.05 -19.51
CA MET A 100 -19.78 -27.94 -19.38
C MET A 100 -19.20 -28.24 -20.76
N LEU A 101 -17.96 -27.82 -20.99
CA LEU A 101 -17.17 -28.16 -22.17
C LEU A 101 -16.23 -29.33 -21.85
N GLY A 102 -16.04 -30.22 -22.83
CA GLY A 102 -15.06 -31.30 -22.74
C GLY A 102 -13.61 -30.79 -22.88
N THR A 103 -12.69 -31.72 -23.19
CA THR A 103 -11.32 -31.37 -23.57
C THR A 103 -11.33 -30.46 -24.79
N LEU A 104 -10.56 -29.38 -24.74
CA LEU A 104 -10.43 -28.43 -25.85
C LEU A 104 -9.05 -28.57 -26.50
N ASP A 105 -9.00 -28.59 -27.82
CA ASP A 105 -7.75 -28.49 -28.58
C ASP A 105 -7.20 -27.06 -28.55
N VAL A 106 -5.89 -26.88 -28.71
CA VAL A 106 -5.26 -25.56 -28.88
C VAL A 106 -5.93 -24.79 -30.01
N GLY A 107 -6.38 -23.57 -29.71
CA GLY A 107 -7.12 -22.73 -30.64
C GLY A 107 -8.09 -21.77 -29.94
N GLU A 108 -8.65 -20.84 -30.71
CA GLU A 108 -9.67 -19.91 -30.23
C GLU A 108 -11.07 -20.54 -30.35
N TYR A 109 -11.90 -20.37 -29.33
CA TYR A 109 -13.29 -20.79 -29.29
C TYR A 109 -14.16 -19.60 -28.92
N ARG A 110 -15.33 -19.48 -29.56
CA ARG A 110 -16.28 -18.41 -29.26
C ARG A 110 -17.63 -19.00 -28.89
N PHE A 111 -18.22 -18.56 -27.78
CA PHE A 111 -19.53 -19.00 -27.32
C PHE A 111 -20.43 -17.80 -27.06
N LYS A 112 -21.71 -17.95 -27.35
CA LYS A 112 -22.76 -16.97 -27.09
C LYS A 112 -23.79 -17.56 -26.16
N VAL A 113 -24.07 -16.88 -25.06
CA VAL A 113 -25.24 -17.18 -24.22
C VAL A 113 -26.36 -16.22 -24.58
N THR A 114 -27.58 -16.73 -24.69
CA THR A 114 -28.80 -15.94 -24.90
C THR A 114 -29.80 -16.35 -23.85
N ALA A 115 -30.38 -15.39 -23.13
CA ALA A 115 -31.56 -15.66 -22.32
C ALA A 115 -32.80 -15.01 -22.89
N THR A 116 -33.91 -15.70 -22.73
CA THR A 116 -35.24 -15.26 -23.14
C THR A 116 -36.14 -15.22 -21.92
N SER A 117 -36.74 -14.07 -21.62
CA SER A 117 -37.75 -13.97 -20.57
C SER A 117 -39.09 -14.54 -21.02
N ALA A 118 -39.97 -14.86 -20.07
CA ALA A 118 -41.32 -15.40 -20.34
C ALA A 118 -42.19 -14.54 -21.30
N ASN A 119 -41.89 -13.24 -21.46
CA ASN A 119 -42.54 -12.34 -22.42
C ASN A 119 -41.80 -12.21 -23.77
N GLY A 120 -40.86 -13.11 -24.07
CA GLY A 120 -40.15 -13.20 -25.35
C GLY A 120 -39.04 -12.16 -25.55
N LYS A 121 -38.62 -11.41 -24.51
CA LYS A 121 -37.48 -10.50 -24.63
C LYS A 121 -36.18 -11.27 -24.48
N THR A 122 -35.23 -10.99 -25.36
CA THR A 122 -33.91 -11.63 -25.34
C THR A 122 -32.80 -10.67 -24.95
N SER A 123 -31.75 -11.23 -24.36
CA SER A 123 -30.45 -10.59 -24.18
C SER A 123 -29.36 -11.65 -24.32
N SER A 124 -28.19 -11.26 -24.80
CA SER A 124 -27.11 -12.19 -25.10
C SER A 124 -25.75 -11.60 -24.80
N ASP A 125 -24.81 -12.46 -24.43
CA ASP A 125 -23.40 -12.13 -24.23
C ASP A 125 -22.51 -13.14 -24.98
N THR A 126 -21.28 -12.75 -25.31
CA THR A 126 -20.31 -13.59 -26.05
C THR A 126 -19.00 -13.68 -25.28
N ILE A 127 -18.45 -14.89 -25.19
CA ILE A 127 -17.13 -15.15 -24.61
C ILE A 127 -16.21 -15.77 -25.66
N THR A 128 -14.95 -15.34 -25.64
CA THR A 128 -13.85 -15.97 -26.39
C THR A 128 -12.95 -16.70 -25.40
N ILE A 129 -12.55 -17.92 -25.74
CA ILE A 129 -11.62 -18.77 -25.00
C ILE A 129 -10.43 -19.08 -25.89
N ASP A 130 -9.21 -18.83 -25.42
CA ASP A 130 -7.98 -19.16 -26.12
C ASP A 130 -7.30 -20.38 -25.48
N VAL A 131 -7.30 -21.51 -26.16
CA VAL A 131 -6.64 -22.71 -25.64
C VAL A 131 -5.18 -22.70 -26.08
N THR A 132 -4.25 -22.75 -25.12
CA THR A 132 -2.81 -22.73 -25.39
C THR A 132 -2.13 -23.94 -24.77
N ASN A 133 -0.91 -24.25 -25.22
CA ASN A 133 -0.05 -25.26 -24.57
C ASN A 133 0.72 -24.68 -23.37
N ASP A 134 0.56 -23.39 -23.07
CA ASP A 134 1.35 -22.73 -22.06
C ASP A 134 0.76 -22.99 -20.67
N ASP A 135 1.53 -23.68 -19.83
CA ASP A 135 1.14 -23.94 -18.45
C ASP A 135 1.57 -22.79 -17.52
N TYR A 136 0.60 -21.94 -17.15
CA TYR A 136 0.79 -20.86 -16.17
C TYR A 136 0.42 -21.26 -14.74
N SER A 137 0.16 -22.54 -14.45
CA SER A 137 -0.17 -23.01 -13.10
C SER A 137 0.89 -22.66 -12.05
N HIS A 138 2.16 -22.59 -12.46
CA HIS A 138 3.28 -22.17 -11.61
C HIS A 138 3.10 -20.75 -11.04
N LEU A 139 2.31 -19.88 -11.66
CA LEU A 139 2.00 -18.54 -11.14
C LEU A 139 1.06 -18.56 -9.92
N SER A 140 0.47 -19.73 -9.61
CA SER A 140 -0.37 -19.96 -8.42
C SER A 140 0.32 -20.82 -7.35
N LEU A 141 1.48 -21.43 -7.67
CA LEU A 141 2.13 -22.37 -6.74
C LEU A 141 2.89 -21.62 -5.64
N PRO A 142 2.83 -22.09 -4.38
CA PRO A 142 3.62 -21.47 -3.30
C PRO A 142 5.13 -21.67 -3.55
N VAL A 143 5.52 -22.86 -3.99
CA VAL A 143 6.90 -23.24 -4.32
C VAL A 143 6.95 -23.81 -5.73
N VAL A 144 7.97 -23.41 -6.49
CA VAL A 144 8.26 -23.93 -7.84
C VAL A 144 9.56 -24.73 -7.77
N ALA A 145 9.53 -25.98 -8.19
CA ALA A 145 10.72 -26.84 -8.19
C ALA A 145 11.82 -26.27 -9.09
N GLU A 146 13.09 -26.42 -8.69
CA GLU A 146 14.25 -25.86 -9.41
C GLU A 146 14.29 -26.25 -10.89
N ALA A 147 13.96 -27.51 -11.23
CA ALA A 147 13.90 -27.97 -12.61
C ALA A 147 12.87 -27.18 -13.46
N LEU A 148 11.71 -26.85 -12.88
CA LEU A 148 10.70 -26.03 -13.53
C LEU A 148 11.14 -24.56 -13.60
N GLN A 149 11.81 -24.03 -12.58
CA GLN A 149 12.40 -22.68 -12.64
C GLN A 149 13.39 -22.56 -13.82
N ILE A 150 14.28 -23.55 -13.97
CA ILE A 150 15.23 -23.61 -15.10
C ILE A 150 14.48 -23.67 -16.45
N GLN A 151 13.43 -24.48 -16.55
CA GLN A 151 12.60 -24.56 -17.76
C GLN A 151 11.95 -23.21 -18.10
N LEU A 152 11.39 -22.52 -17.11
CA LEU A 152 10.74 -21.21 -17.28
C LEU A 152 11.75 -20.10 -17.63
N ASN A 153 12.93 -20.11 -17.00
CA ASN A 153 14.03 -19.20 -17.36
C ASN A 153 14.47 -19.44 -18.81
N ASN A 154 14.64 -20.71 -19.21
CA ASN A 154 14.97 -21.06 -20.59
C ASN A 154 13.88 -20.66 -21.60
N ARG A 155 12.61 -20.66 -21.21
CA ARG A 155 11.51 -20.15 -22.05
C ARG A 155 11.66 -18.65 -22.31
N THR A 156 12.12 -17.88 -21.33
CA THR A 156 12.46 -16.46 -21.51
C THR A 156 13.70 -16.28 -22.38
N PHE A 157 14.80 -17.00 -22.09
CA PHE A 157 16.07 -16.83 -22.83
C PHE A 157 15.97 -17.20 -24.31
N ASN A 158 15.12 -18.17 -24.61
CA ASN A 158 14.88 -18.68 -25.96
C ASN A 158 13.50 -18.25 -26.47
N ALA A 159 12.97 -17.14 -25.95
CA ALA A 159 11.70 -16.60 -26.43
C ALA A 159 11.78 -16.32 -27.93
N LYS A 160 10.69 -16.63 -28.65
CA LYS A 160 10.61 -16.37 -30.10
C LYS A 160 10.61 -14.87 -30.41
N GLN A 161 10.06 -14.07 -29.49
CA GLN A 161 10.09 -12.63 -29.57
C GLN A 161 11.38 -12.14 -28.91
N GLU A 162 12.08 -11.26 -29.62
CA GLU A 162 13.23 -10.52 -29.12
C GLU A 162 12.90 -9.02 -29.11
N PRO A 163 13.63 -8.19 -28.34
CA PRO A 163 13.51 -6.74 -28.39
C PRO A 163 13.52 -6.22 -29.82
N ALA A 164 12.72 -5.18 -30.08
CA ALA A 164 12.63 -4.58 -31.41
C ALA A 164 14.02 -4.20 -31.94
N LEU A 165 14.31 -4.55 -33.20
CA LEU A 165 15.63 -4.31 -33.82
C LEU A 165 15.99 -2.82 -33.83
N ALA A 166 15.03 -1.94 -34.09
CA ALA A 166 15.22 -0.50 -34.09
C ALA A 166 14.89 0.12 -32.73
N HIS A 167 15.63 1.15 -32.36
CA HIS A 167 15.27 2.04 -31.26
C HIS A 167 14.19 3.05 -31.70
N PRO A 168 13.28 3.47 -30.80
CA PRO A 168 13.17 3.03 -29.41
C PRO A 168 12.59 1.60 -29.27
N ARG A 169 13.09 0.83 -28.30
CA ARG A 169 12.67 -0.57 -28.06
C ARG A 169 12.28 -0.89 -26.62
N LEU A 170 12.62 -0.05 -25.65
CA LEU A 170 12.11 -0.18 -24.29
C LEU A 170 10.59 -0.02 -24.35
N TYR A 171 9.84 -0.88 -23.67
CA TYR A 171 8.38 -0.92 -23.78
C TYR A 171 7.86 -1.20 -25.21
N GLY A 172 8.65 -1.89 -26.03
CA GLY A 172 8.27 -2.34 -27.37
C GLY A 172 8.60 -1.33 -28.48
N SER A 173 8.29 -1.69 -29.73
CA SER A 173 8.41 -0.79 -30.87
C SER A 173 7.47 0.40 -30.75
N ASP A 174 7.70 1.46 -31.51
CA ASP A 174 6.77 2.60 -31.56
C ASP A 174 5.33 2.21 -31.89
N SER A 175 5.11 1.24 -32.79
CA SER A 175 3.77 0.78 -33.15
C SER A 175 3.08 0.07 -31.99
N TYR A 176 3.80 -0.80 -31.29
CA TYR A 176 3.29 -1.48 -30.10
C TYR A 176 3.01 -0.47 -28.98
N TRP A 177 3.98 0.39 -28.70
CA TRP A 177 3.90 1.37 -27.63
C TRP A 177 2.80 2.44 -27.85
N LEU A 178 2.57 2.88 -29.09
CA LEU A 178 1.43 3.75 -29.42
C LEU A 178 0.08 3.02 -29.30
N ALA A 179 0.02 1.74 -29.65
CA ALA A 179 -1.20 0.94 -29.50
C ALA A 179 -1.60 0.82 -28.02
N GLU A 180 -0.65 0.56 -27.12
CA GLU A 180 -0.88 0.54 -25.67
C GLU A 180 -1.48 1.86 -25.15
N GLN A 181 -0.96 3.00 -25.61
CA GLN A 181 -1.46 4.31 -25.17
C GLN A 181 -2.84 4.63 -25.74
N SER A 182 -3.16 4.10 -26.92
CA SER A 182 -4.42 4.39 -27.61
C SER A 182 -5.65 3.99 -26.77
N ALA A 183 -5.51 2.99 -25.89
CA ALA A 183 -6.54 2.61 -24.93
C ALA A 183 -6.98 3.80 -24.05
N PHE A 184 -6.06 4.63 -23.58
CA PHE A 184 -6.38 5.84 -22.83
C PHE A 184 -6.83 7.01 -23.72
N GLU A 185 -6.23 7.15 -24.91
CA GLU A 185 -6.55 8.26 -25.82
C GLU A 185 -7.99 8.17 -26.35
N THR A 186 -8.45 6.95 -26.63
CA THR A 186 -9.79 6.66 -27.14
C THR A 186 -10.86 6.60 -26.06
N LEU A 187 -10.46 6.52 -24.79
CA LEU A 187 -11.35 6.62 -23.64
C LEU A 187 -12.05 7.98 -23.69
N ASP A 188 -13.35 8.02 -23.96
CA ASP A 188 -14.16 9.24 -24.17
C ASP A 188 -13.57 10.23 -25.19
N ALA A 189 -13.33 9.77 -26.41
CA ALA A 189 -12.77 10.57 -27.50
C ALA A 189 -13.59 11.83 -27.83
N ASP A 190 -14.93 11.76 -27.68
CA ASP A 190 -15.85 12.87 -27.99
C ASP A 190 -16.15 13.76 -26.78
N CYS A 191 -15.60 13.46 -25.60
CA CYS A 191 -15.85 14.18 -24.35
C CYS A 191 -17.34 14.27 -23.99
N THR A 192 -18.05 13.16 -24.17
CA THR A 192 -19.50 13.03 -23.97
C THR A 192 -19.87 12.27 -22.70
N MET A 193 -18.93 11.51 -22.13
CA MET A 193 -19.16 10.78 -20.87
C MET A 193 -19.41 11.78 -19.74
N LYS A 194 -20.23 11.37 -18.77
CA LYS A 194 -20.54 12.15 -17.56
C LYS A 194 -19.76 11.58 -16.39
N GLY A 195 -19.36 12.45 -15.46
CA GLY A 195 -18.59 12.06 -14.28
C GLY A 195 -17.80 13.22 -13.70
N TYR A 196 -16.92 12.91 -12.75
CA TYR A 196 -16.04 13.88 -12.11
C TYR A 196 -14.59 13.65 -12.52
N ALA A 197 -13.82 14.73 -12.65
CA ALA A 197 -12.40 14.65 -13.02
C ALA A 197 -11.49 14.14 -11.87
N SER A 198 -12.05 13.82 -10.70
CA SER A 198 -11.39 13.32 -9.49
C SER A 198 -12.36 12.43 -8.70
N GLY A 199 -11.84 11.50 -7.90
CA GLY A 199 -12.64 10.64 -7.01
C GLY A 199 -12.77 9.20 -7.51
N GLU A 200 -14.00 8.70 -7.60
CA GLU A 200 -14.36 7.33 -8.02
C GLU A 200 -14.10 7.11 -9.51
N GLY A 201 -12.84 6.97 -9.91
CA GLY A 201 -12.40 6.22 -11.10
C GLY A 201 -13.11 6.45 -12.44
N THR A 202 -13.89 7.51 -12.60
CA THR A 202 -14.74 7.68 -13.78
C THR A 202 -13.87 7.74 -15.03
N VAL A 203 -14.45 7.42 -16.19
CA VAL A 203 -13.77 7.61 -17.48
C VAL A 203 -13.13 9.01 -17.60
N ILE A 204 -13.84 10.06 -17.17
CA ILE A 204 -13.31 11.42 -17.16
C ILE A 204 -12.09 11.54 -16.24
N ASN A 205 -12.12 10.92 -15.06
CA ASN A 205 -11.00 10.95 -14.12
C ASN A 205 -9.76 10.24 -14.68
N VAL A 206 -9.91 9.02 -15.20
CA VAL A 206 -8.80 8.25 -15.79
C VAL A 206 -8.20 9.00 -16.97
N LYS A 207 -9.04 9.46 -17.90
CA LYS A 207 -8.61 10.24 -19.06
C LYS A 207 -7.93 11.54 -18.64
N ALA A 208 -8.51 12.29 -17.70
CA ALA A 208 -7.96 13.55 -17.24
C ALA A 208 -6.60 13.36 -16.56
N ALA A 209 -6.43 12.32 -15.74
CA ALA A 209 -5.15 11.99 -15.12
C ALA A 209 -4.10 11.65 -16.19
N TRP A 210 -4.44 10.78 -17.14
CA TRP A 210 -3.56 10.42 -18.25
C TRP A 210 -3.18 11.61 -19.12
N ASP A 211 -4.15 12.38 -19.63
CA ASP A 211 -3.91 13.54 -20.49
C ASP A 211 -3.10 14.62 -19.77
N GLN A 212 -3.41 14.90 -18.50
CA GLN A 212 -2.66 15.90 -17.71
C GLN A 212 -1.17 15.56 -17.63
N ARG A 213 -0.82 14.27 -17.55
CA ARG A 213 0.56 13.79 -17.40
C ARG A 213 1.25 13.52 -18.74
N THR A 214 0.52 13.25 -19.82
CA THR A 214 1.11 12.92 -21.12
C THR A 214 0.99 14.03 -22.17
N LYS A 215 -0.01 14.91 -22.08
CA LYS A 215 -0.28 16.02 -23.02
C LYS A 215 -0.11 17.41 -22.40
N GLY A 216 0.07 17.48 -21.07
CA GLY A 216 0.28 18.73 -20.33
C GLY A 216 -1.00 19.50 -19.98
N GLY A 217 -2.17 18.94 -20.31
CA GLY A 217 -3.51 19.45 -20.02
C GLY A 217 -4.56 18.35 -20.25
N ARG A 218 -5.84 18.62 -19.98
CA ARG A 218 -6.96 17.67 -20.08
C ARG A 218 -7.73 17.91 -21.38
N ALA A 219 -7.86 16.90 -22.25
CA ALA A 219 -8.51 17.08 -23.55
C ALA A 219 -9.96 17.55 -23.39
N CYS A 220 -10.73 16.91 -22.50
CA CYS A 220 -12.14 17.26 -22.26
C CYS A 220 -12.38 18.56 -21.48
N ALA A 221 -11.31 19.23 -21.03
CA ALA A 221 -11.38 20.59 -20.49
C ALA A 221 -10.93 21.65 -21.51
N ASN A 222 -10.62 21.26 -22.76
CA ASN A 222 -10.10 22.12 -23.82
C ASN A 222 -8.87 22.96 -23.39
N ASN A 223 -8.01 22.39 -22.53
CA ASN A 223 -6.82 23.07 -22.01
C ASN A 223 -5.51 22.32 -22.31
N VAL A 224 -5.54 21.39 -23.27
CA VAL A 224 -4.31 20.79 -23.82
C VAL A 224 -3.55 21.88 -24.60
N PRO A 225 -2.29 22.15 -24.27
CA PRO A 225 -1.51 23.19 -24.93
C PRO A 225 -1.19 22.80 -26.38
N THR A 226 -1.42 23.71 -27.31
CA THR A 226 -0.99 23.60 -28.73
C THR A 226 0.39 24.21 -28.98
N ASP A 227 0.87 25.05 -28.06
CA ASP A 227 2.23 25.57 -28.04
C ASP A 227 3.07 24.81 -27.02
N ILE A 228 4.17 24.21 -27.47
CA ILE A 228 5.07 23.43 -26.63
C ILE A 228 5.70 24.27 -25.50
N ALA A 229 5.84 25.59 -25.68
CA ALA A 229 6.32 26.50 -24.63
C ALA A 229 5.32 26.67 -23.47
N LEU A 230 4.05 26.30 -23.68
CA LEU A 230 3.01 26.29 -22.64
C LEU A 230 2.83 24.92 -22.00
N HIS A 231 3.46 23.87 -22.54
CA HIS A 231 3.38 22.53 -21.95
C HIS A 231 4.03 22.50 -20.56
N THR A 232 3.29 22.01 -19.57
CA THR A 232 3.63 22.06 -18.13
C THR A 232 5.06 21.62 -17.83
N ASP A 233 5.50 20.48 -18.39
CA ASP A 233 6.86 19.97 -18.16
C ASP A 233 7.90 20.54 -19.14
N ALA A 234 7.51 20.96 -20.35
CA ALA A 234 8.44 21.40 -21.38
C ALA A 234 8.86 22.87 -21.21
N LYS A 235 7.95 23.70 -20.66
CA LYS A 235 8.14 25.12 -20.42
C LYS A 235 9.43 25.43 -19.66
N ALA A 236 9.75 24.64 -18.62
CA ALA A 236 10.93 24.88 -17.79
C ALA A 236 12.24 24.66 -18.56
N TYR A 237 12.28 23.67 -19.47
CA TYR A 237 13.42 23.40 -20.33
C TYR A 237 13.56 24.45 -21.43
N ILE A 238 12.46 24.81 -22.10
CA ILE A 238 12.48 25.80 -23.18
C ILE A 238 12.89 27.18 -22.67
N ASN A 239 12.43 27.57 -21.47
CA ASN A 239 12.72 28.88 -20.91
C ASN A 239 14.01 28.92 -20.07
N ASN A 240 14.75 27.82 -19.98
CA ASN A 240 15.95 27.70 -19.14
C ASN A 240 15.68 28.10 -17.67
N THR A 241 14.55 27.65 -17.13
CA THR A 241 14.16 27.87 -15.71
C THR A 241 14.18 26.57 -14.91
N ILE A 242 14.71 25.49 -15.47
CA ILE A 242 14.84 24.20 -14.79
C ILE A 242 15.93 24.29 -13.72
N ASP A 243 15.61 23.83 -12.50
CA ASP A 243 16.59 23.77 -11.41
C ASP A 243 17.47 22.52 -11.58
N THR A 244 18.68 22.72 -12.11
CA THR A 244 19.68 21.66 -12.28
C THR A 244 20.55 21.43 -11.04
N SER A 245 20.44 22.28 -10.01
CA SER A 245 21.28 22.23 -8.82
C SER A 245 20.83 21.21 -7.77
N ARG A 246 19.56 20.76 -7.85
CA ARG A 246 19.01 19.81 -6.88
C ARG A 246 19.29 18.36 -7.27
N PRO A 247 19.57 17.48 -6.30
CA PRO A 247 19.56 16.04 -6.52
C PRO A 247 18.22 15.59 -7.13
N PRO A 248 18.19 14.49 -7.90
CA PRO A 248 16.98 13.99 -8.52
C PRO A 248 16.05 13.36 -7.47
N TYR A 249 15.40 14.20 -6.66
CA TYR A 249 14.25 13.78 -5.86
C TYR A 249 13.08 13.42 -6.80
N PRO A 250 12.11 12.61 -6.35
CA PRO A 250 10.95 12.23 -7.18
C PRO A 250 10.22 13.41 -7.85
N SER A 251 10.17 14.57 -7.16
CA SER A 251 9.59 15.82 -7.68
C SER A 251 10.33 16.41 -8.89
N VAL A 252 11.61 16.12 -9.04
CA VAL A 252 12.46 16.55 -10.16
C VAL A 252 12.51 15.47 -11.24
N GLN A 253 12.51 14.19 -10.86
CA GLN A 253 12.64 13.07 -11.80
C GLN A 253 11.38 12.82 -12.64
N LYS A 254 10.19 12.91 -12.03
CA LYS A 254 8.92 12.62 -12.71
C LYS A 254 8.64 13.52 -13.92
N PRO A 255 8.82 14.87 -13.86
CA PRO A 255 8.75 15.74 -15.04
C PRO A 255 9.66 15.30 -16.20
N ARG A 256 10.88 14.83 -15.89
CA ARG A 256 11.85 14.38 -16.91
C ARG A 256 11.37 13.15 -17.67
N LEU A 257 10.82 12.18 -16.95
CA LEU A 257 10.25 10.96 -17.54
C LEU A 257 9.03 11.28 -18.41
N ARG A 258 8.16 12.19 -17.97
CA ARG A 258 7.01 12.67 -18.78
C ARG A 258 7.45 13.41 -20.03
N LEU A 259 8.54 14.17 -19.96
CA LEU A 259 9.09 14.86 -21.13
C LEU A 259 9.69 13.89 -22.16
N LEU A 260 10.43 12.85 -21.71
CA LEU A 260 10.88 11.78 -22.61
C LEU A 260 9.70 11.03 -23.25
N HIS A 261 8.64 10.78 -22.47
CA HIS A 261 7.41 10.16 -22.97
C HIS A 261 6.77 11.02 -24.07
N LEU A 262 6.63 12.33 -23.84
CA LEU A 262 6.11 13.27 -24.83
C LEU A 262 6.94 13.25 -26.11
N ILE A 263 8.27 13.36 -25.99
CA ILE A 263 9.18 13.39 -27.15
C ILE A 263 9.05 12.11 -27.97
N ARG A 264 9.05 10.92 -27.32
CA ARG A 264 8.85 9.65 -28.01
C ARG A 264 7.50 9.61 -28.72
N ARG A 265 6.41 10.01 -28.06
CA ARG A 265 5.06 10.03 -28.63
C ARG A 265 4.99 10.87 -29.89
N GLU A 266 5.47 12.10 -29.84
CA GLU A 266 5.43 12.97 -31.02
C GLU A 266 6.34 12.45 -32.13
N GLN A 267 7.55 11.97 -31.82
CA GLN A 267 8.42 11.35 -32.82
C GLN A 267 7.78 10.13 -33.50
N ALA A 268 7.15 9.25 -32.71
CA ALA A 268 6.46 8.07 -33.21
C ALA A 268 5.24 8.45 -34.05
N CYS A 269 4.48 9.47 -33.63
CA CYS A 269 3.35 10.03 -34.38
C CYS A 269 3.77 10.54 -35.77
N HIS A 270 4.85 11.33 -35.84
CA HIS A 270 5.39 11.84 -37.10
C HIS A 270 5.94 10.73 -37.99
N ARG A 271 6.65 9.73 -37.41
CA ARG A 271 7.12 8.54 -38.16
C ARG A 271 5.97 7.72 -38.73
N ALA A 272 4.85 7.64 -38.02
CA ALA A 272 3.63 6.98 -38.47
C ALA A 272 2.80 7.83 -39.46
N ALA A 273 3.26 9.03 -39.83
CA ALA A 273 2.57 9.97 -40.70
C ALA A 273 1.12 10.28 -40.26
N ARG A 274 0.90 10.31 -38.94
CA ARG A 274 -0.38 10.66 -38.33
C ARG A 274 -0.65 12.16 -38.47
N ALA A 275 -1.90 12.53 -38.78
CA ALA A 275 -2.29 13.93 -38.94
C ALA A 275 -2.64 14.62 -37.59
N ASP A 276 -2.80 13.84 -36.54
CA ASP A 276 -3.28 14.26 -35.22
C ASP A 276 -2.16 14.41 -34.17
N CYS A 277 -0.91 14.56 -34.61
CA CYS A 277 0.21 14.85 -33.70
C CYS A 277 0.00 16.20 -32.99
N GLN A 278 0.32 16.28 -31.69
CA GLN A 278 0.05 17.46 -30.87
C GLN A 278 0.98 18.62 -31.25
N PHE A 279 2.25 18.31 -31.54
CA PHE A 279 3.29 19.30 -31.80
C PHE A 279 3.98 19.06 -33.14
N SER A 280 4.52 20.11 -33.75
CA SER A 280 5.23 19.99 -35.03
C SER A 280 6.59 19.30 -34.86
N PRO A 281 7.20 18.73 -35.93
CA PRO A 281 8.56 18.20 -35.85
C PRO A 281 9.59 19.20 -35.32
N ALA A 282 9.42 20.50 -35.64
CA ALA A 282 10.30 21.57 -35.17
C ALA A 282 10.15 21.83 -33.66
N ASP A 283 8.94 21.73 -33.12
CA ASP A 283 8.69 21.83 -31.67
C ASP A 283 9.35 20.66 -30.93
N VAL A 284 9.21 19.45 -31.46
CA VAL A 284 9.83 18.24 -30.90
C VAL A 284 11.35 18.34 -30.90
N GLU A 285 11.94 18.85 -31.98
CA GLU A 285 13.37 19.14 -32.05
C GLU A 285 13.81 20.17 -31.02
N LYS A 286 13.06 21.28 -30.90
CA LYS A 286 13.34 22.35 -29.94
C LYS A 286 13.41 21.83 -28.51
N ILE A 287 12.39 21.08 -28.07
CA ILE A 287 12.38 20.51 -26.72
C ILE A 287 13.43 19.40 -26.54
N GLY A 288 13.65 18.57 -27.56
CA GLY A 288 14.64 17.50 -27.53
C GLY A 288 16.06 18.03 -27.33
N ARG A 289 16.44 19.08 -28.07
CA ARG A 289 17.74 19.74 -27.91
C ARG A 289 17.88 20.42 -26.55
N ALA A 290 16.83 21.08 -26.06
CA ALA A 290 16.85 21.70 -24.73
C ALA A 290 17.04 20.63 -23.63
N LEU A 291 16.31 19.52 -23.69
CA LEU A 291 16.44 18.41 -22.75
C LEU A 291 17.85 17.83 -22.77
N ILE A 292 18.38 17.48 -23.95
CA ILE A 292 19.74 16.94 -24.11
C ILE A 292 20.76 17.91 -23.51
N THR A 293 20.69 19.20 -23.86
CA THR A 293 21.64 20.20 -23.37
C THR A 293 21.64 20.26 -21.84
N HIS A 294 20.46 20.45 -21.22
CA HIS A 294 20.38 20.60 -19.77
C HIS A 294 20.77 19.34 -19.00
N GLU A 295 20.34 18.17 -19.47
CA GLU A 295 20.60 16.91 -18.77
C GLU A 295 22.05 16.46 -18.93
N MET A 296 22.64 16.67 -20.11
CA MET A 296 24.05 16.35 -20.34
C MET A 296 25.00 17.32 -19.61
N THR A 297 24.64 18.60 -19.46
CA THR A 297 25.36 19.51 -18.56
C THR A 297 25.28 19.01 -17.13
N ARG A 298 24.07 18.67 -16.65
CA ARG A 298 23.87 18.12 -15.30
C ARG A 298 24.66 16.84 -15.06
N LEU A 299 24.79 15.97 -16.06
CA LEU A 299 25.56 14.74 -15.95
C LEU A 299 27.06 15.01 -15.82
N ARG A 300 27.61 15.91 -16.65
CA ARG A 300 29.02 16.30 -16.62
C ARG A 300 29.40 16.96 -15.30
N ASP A 301 28.52 17.81 -14.79
CA ASP A 301 28.73 18.57 -13.56
C ASP A 301 28.34 17.77 -12.30
N ALA A 302 27.85 16.54 -12.45
CA ALA A 302 27.39 15.73 -11.34
C ALA A 302 28.56 15.40 -10.40
N PRO A 303 28.42 15.66 -9.08
CA PRO A 303 29.44 15.28 -8.11
C PRO A 303 29.70 13.77 -8.16
N ARG A 304 30.97 13.40 -8.02
CA ARG A 304 31.42 12.02 -7.87
C ARG A 304 31.47 11.63 -6.40
N ALA A 305 31.30 10.34 -6.12
CA ALA A 305 31.46 9.83 -4.76
C ALA A 305 32.87 10.18 -4.21
N PRO A 306 32.99 10.49 -2.89
CA PRO A 306 34.27 10.82 -2.28
C PRO A 306 35.32 9.69 -2.41
N ASP A 307 36.60 10.02 -2.29
CA ASP A 307 37.72 9.07 -2.52
C ASP A 307 37.71 7.81 -1.66
N TYR A 308 37.14 7.87 -0.46
CA TYR A 308 37.02 6.73 0.45
C TYR A 308 35.87 5.78 0.08
N TRP A 309 35.02 6.14 -0.89
CA TRP A 309 33.98 5.29 -1.47
C TRP A 309 34.40 4.77 -2.84
N LYS A 310 35.46 3.96 -2.88
CA LYS A 310 35.86 3.28 -4.12
C LYS A 310 34.84 2.21 -4.50
N PRO A 311 34.58 1.97 -5.79
CA PRO A 311 33.71 0.86 -6.20
C PRO A 311 34.23 -0.48 -5.65
N LEU A 312 33.35 -1.28 -5.05
CA LEU A 312 33.65 -2.51 -4.30
C LEU A 312 34.38 -3.55 -5.15
N TYR A 313 34.11 -3.55 -6.46
CA TYR A 313 34.67 -4.47 -7.44
C TYR A 313 35.56 -3.78 -8.47
N ALA A 314 36.05 -2.56 -8.19
CA ALA A 314 36.81 -1.76 -9.15
C ALA A 314 37.99 -2.52 -9.75
N ASP A 315 38.82 -3.13 -8.90
CA ASP A 315 40.04 -3.81 -9.31
C ASP A 315 39.73 -5.06 -10.17
N GLU A 316 38.72 -5.84 -9.79
CA GLU A 316 38.29 -7.05 -10.51
C GLU A 316 37.67 -6.73 -11.87
N LEU A 317 36.93 -5.62 -11.95
CA LEU A 317 36.28 -5.16 -13.17
C LEU A 317 37.21 -4.30 -14.05
N GLY A 318 38.44 -4.04 -13.60
CA GLY A 318 39.41 -3.22 -14.32
C GLY A 318 38.97 -1.77 -14.50
N PHE A 319 38.24 -1.22 -13.53
CA PHE A 319 37.86 0.19 -13.55
C PHE A 319 39.10 1.07 -13.47
N ASP A 320 39.01 2.29 -14.03
CA ASP A 320 40.04 3.30 -13.80
C ASP A 320 40.20 3.51 -12.27
N PRO A 321 41.44 3.51 -11.73
CA PRO A 321 41.67 3.70 -10.29
C PRO A 321 41.03 4.96 -9.70
N ASP A 322 40.82 5.98 -10.53
CA ASP A 322 40.22 7.25 -10.16
C ASP A 322 38.70 7.29 -10.47
N PHE A 323 38.14 6.26 -11.09
CA PHE A 323 36.70 6.18 -11.34
C PHE A 323 35.91 6.11 -10.03
N ARG A 324 34.84 6.90 -9.97
CA ARG A 324 33.87 6.92 -8.88
C ARG A 324 32.47 7.02 -9.48
N PHE A 325 31.53 6.34 -8.84
CA PHE A 325 30.14 6.47 -9.21
C PHE A 325 29.63 7.90 -8.99
N ILE A 326 28.57 8.25 -9.72
CA ILE A 326 27.93 9.55 -9.61
C ILE A 326 27.18 9.60 -8.29
N ASP A 327 27.54 10.55 -7.42
CA ASP A 327 27.04 10.65 -6.04
C ASP A 327 25.50 10.70 -5.99
N SER A 328 24.92 11.51 -6.89
CA SER A 328 23.47 11.70 -6.97
C SER A 328 22.68 10.47 -7.43
N TRP A 329 23.33 9.43 -7.96
CA TRP A 329 22.69 8.17 -8.32
C TRP A 329 22.61 7.22 -7.12
N HIS A 330 23.45 7.38 -6.10
CA HIS A 330 23.54 6.43 -4.96
C HIS A 330 22.92 7.00 -3.67
N GLY A 331 22.63 8.31 -3.64
CA GLY A 331 21.96 8.95 -2.52
C GLY A 331 22.75 8.84 -1.21
N ALA A 332 22.08 8.42 -0.14
CA ALA A 332 22.67 8.28 1.21
C ALA A 332 23.20 6.87 1.52
N ASN A 333 22.95 5.90 0.65
CA ASN A 333 23.36 4.51 0.82
C ASN A 333 24.77 4.26 0.29
N ASP A 334 25.21 3.01 0.34
CA ASP A 334 26.51 2.55 -0.15
C ASP A 334 26.78 3.06 -1.57
N ARG A 335 27.94 3.67 -1.79
CA ARG A 335 28.33 4.31 -3.05
C ARG A 335 29.37 3.50 -3.82
N THR A 336 29.48 2.21 -3.49
CA THR A 336 30.53 1.33 -4.02
C THR A 336 30.04 0.33 -5.06
N PHE A 337 28.74 0.22 -5.33
CA PHE A 337 28.17 -0.68 -6.34
C PHE A 337 26.76 -0.24 -6.73
N MET A 338 26.14 -0.86 -7.73
CA MET A 338 24.77 -0.53 -8.14
C MET A 338 23.74 -0.83 -7.02
N VAL A 339 23.09 0.20 -6.48
CA VAL A 339 22.14 0.13 -5.35
C VAL A 339 20.69 0.48 -5.73
N LEU A 340 19.75 0.40 -4.77
CA LEU A 340 18.34 0.73 -5.01
C LEU A 340 18.15 2.19 -5.48
N GLU A 341 18.95 3.14 -4.97
CA GLU A 341 18.87 4.56 -5.35
C GLU A 341 19.26 4.82 -6.80
N SER A 342 20.09 3.97 -7.39
CA SER A 342 20.57 4.17 -8.76
C SER A 342 19.53 3.77 -9.80
N ALA A 343 18.56 2.92 -9.44
CA ALA A 343 17.51 2.47 -10.33
C ALA A 343 16.67 3.61 -10.97
N PRO A 344 16.24 4.64 -10.22
CA PRO A 344 15.73 5.91 -10.77
C PRO A 344 16.58 6.51 -11.90
N ALA A 345 17.88 6.67 -11.69
CA ALA A 345 18.79 7.27 -12.67
C ALA A 345 18.93 6.37 -13.90
N PHE A 346 19.05 5.05 -13.67
CA PHE A 346 19.09 4.04 -14.72
C PHE A 346 17.88 4.12 -15.64
N LYS A 347 16.65 4.06 -15.08
CA LYS A 347 15.42 4.16 -15.86
C LYS A 347 15.46 5.40 -16.77
N PHE A 348 15.82 6.54 -16.21
CA PHE A 348 15.90 7.80 -16.96
C PHE A 348 16.94 7.73 -18.09
N TRP A 349 18.19 7.36 -17.80
CA TRP A 349 19.27 7.39 -18.78
C TRP A 349 19.15 6.31 -19.84
N THR A 350 18.60 5.14 -19.51
CA THR A 350 18.28 4.12 -20.51
C THR A 350 17.16 4.59 -21.44
N LEU A 351 16.11 5.24 -20.91
CA LEU A 351 15.05 5.81 -21.74
C LEU A 351 15.56 6.98 -22.58
N PHE A 352 16.43 7.82 -22.01
CA PHE A 352 17.07 8.93 -22.72
C PHE A 352 17.85 8.42 -23.94
N LEU A 353 18.70 7.42 -23.75
CA LEU A 353 19.43 6.80 -24.85
C LEU A 353 18.49 6.14 -25.86
N ASP A 354 17.48 5.40 -25.41
CA ASP A 354 16.55 4.70 -26.30
C ASP A 354 15.76 5.68 -27.21
N VAL A 355 15.26 6.77 -26.63
CA VAL A 355 14.49 7.81 -27.35
C VAL A 355 15.36 8.60 -28.31
N PHE A 356 16.61 8.90 -27.94
CA PHE A 356 17.52 9.70 -28.76
C PHE A 356 18.53 8.89 -29.56
N TRP A 357 18.44 7.56 -29.56
CA TRP A 357 19.46 6.68 -30.13
C TRP A 357 19.82 7.01 -31.58
N ASN A 358 18.79 7.22 -32.39
CA ASN A 358 18.87 7.55 -33.81
C ASN A 358 18.78 9.07 -34.07
N SER A 359 18.78 9.88 -33.01
CA SER A 359 18.64 11.33 -33.14
C SER A 359 19.97 11.98 -33.48
N GLN A 360 19.96 12.83 -34.51
CA GLN A 360 21.08 13.73 -34.82
C GLN A 360 21.31 14.81 -33.75
N TRP A 361 20.41 14.92 -32.75
CA TRP A 361 20.51 15.92 -31.67
C TRP A 361 21.44 15.48 -30.55
N LEU A 362 21.67 14.17 -30.39
CA LEU A 362 22.57 13.61 -29.39
C LEU A 362 23.93 13.38 -30.03
N SER A 363 24.96 14.05 -29.53
CA SER A 363 26.31 13.87 -30.05
C SER A 363 26.86 12.48 -29.70
N ALA A 364 27.80 11.97 -30.51
CA ALA A 364 28.47 10.71 -30.20
C ALA A 364 29.23 10.77 -28.86
N GLU A 365 29.79 11.93 -28.51
CA GLU A 365 30.46 12.16 -27.23
C GLU A 365 29.47 12.07 -26.05
N ASP A 366 28.33 12.77 -26.14
CA ASP A 366 27.29 12.72 -25.11
C ASP A 366 26.76 11.31 -24.93
N ARG A 367 26.49 10.62 -26.05
CA ARG A 367 26.06 9.23 -26.04
C ARG A 367 27.08 8.36 -25.32
N ASN A 368 28.35 8.39 -25.74
CA ASN A 368 29.42 7.59 -25.14
C ASN A 368 29.59 7.87 -23.64
N LEU A 369 29.41 9.12 -23.20
CA LEU A 369 29.44 9.46 -21.77
C LEU A 369 28.34 8.74 -21.00
N VAL A 370 27.08 8.81 -21.46
CA VAL A 370 25.98 8.10 -20.80
C VAL A 370 26.18 6.58 -20.86
N GLU A 371 26.62 6.04 -22.00
CA GLU A 371 26.90 4.61 -22.14
C GLU A 371 27.98 4.16 -21.14
N PHE A 372 29.06 4.95 -20.99
CA PHE A 372 30.15 4.66 -20.07
C PHE A 372 29.67 4.57 -18.61
N GLU A 373 28.88 5.53 -18.13
CA GLU A 373 28.38 5.51 -16.74
C GLU A 373 27.47 4.31 -16.48
N LEU A 374 26.57 4.00 -17.41
CA LEU A 374 25.69 2.83 -17.32
C LEU A 374 26.47 1.51 -17.35
N GLU A 375 27.55 1.45 -18.12
CA GLU A 375 28.42 0.27 -18.25
C GLU A 375 29.17 -0.09 -16.97
N GLN A 376 29.64 0.91 -16.21
CA GLN A 376 30.34 0.62 -14.94
C GLN A 376 29.37 0.03 -13.92
N GLU A 377 28.20 0.62 -13.80
CA GLU A 377 27.15 0.20 -12.88
C GLU A 377 26.60 -1.21 -13.22
N ILE A 378 26.36 -1.51 -14.50
CA ILE A 378 25.88 -2.85 -14.90
C ILE A 378 26.95 -3.93 -14.73
N SER A 379 28.24 -3.58 -14.86
CA SER A 379 29.34 -4.49 -14.56
C SER A 379 29.39 -4.81 -13.07
N SER A 380 29.15 -3.80 -12.23
CA SER A 380 28.99 -3.98 -10.79
C SER A 380 27.78 -4.86 -10.45
N TYR A 381 26.64 -4.69 -11.12
CA TYR A 381 25.47 -5.57 -10.96
C TYR A 381 25.80 -7.03 -11.29
N LEU A 382 26.44 -7.31 -12.43
CA LEU A 382 26.82 -8.68 -12.78
C LEU A 382 27.76 -9.30 -11.74
N LYS A 383 28.65 -8.49 -11.15
CA LYS A 383 29.53 -8.96 -10.08
C LYS A 383 28.78 -9.21 -8.76
N GLN A 384 27.75 -8.43 -8.45
CA GLN A 384 26.84 -8.72 -7.35
C GLN A 384 26.10 -10.05 -7.55
N VAL A 385 25.68 -10.35 -8.79
CA VAL A 385 25.08 -11.65 -9.14
C VAL A 385 26.09 -12.79 -8.95
N GLU A 386 27.31 -12.63 -9.46
CA GLU A 386 28.38 -13.65 -9.36
C GLU A 386 28.79 -13.96 -7.91
N ASN A 387 28.84 -12.93 -7.06
CA ASN A 387 29.33 -13.03 -5.68
C ASN A 387 28.23 -13.32 -4.64
N ASP A 388 27.04 -13.72 -5.08
CA ASP A 388 25.89 -13.94 -4.20
C ASP A 388 25.57 -12.75 -3.26
N HIS A 389 25.76 -11.52 -3.75
CA HIS A 389 25.65 -10.32 -2.92
C HIS A 389 24.23 -10.14 -2.37
N TRP A 390 24.13 -9.70 -1.10
CA TRP A 390 22.88 -9.67 -0.35
C TRP A 390 21.79 -8.80 -1.01
N SER A 391 22.17 -7.75 -1.73
CA SER A 391 21.24 -6.85 -2.44
C SER A 391 20.38 -7.55 -3.50
N LEU A 392 20.79 -8.74 -3.96
CA LEU A 392 20.08 -9.52 -4.96
C LEU A 392 19.67 -10.90 -4.42
N HIS A 393 20.56 -11.56 -3.67
CA HIS A 393 20.44 -12.99 -3.37
C HIS A 393 19.64 -13.34 -2.13
N ASN A 394 19.46 -12.42 -1.19
CA ASN A 394 18.54 -12.64 -0.07
C ASN A 394 17.06 -12.43 -0.47
N GLY A 395 16.82 -11.92 -1.68
CA GLY A 395 15.49 -11.70 -2.23
C GLY A 395 14.70 -10.55 -1.58
N ASN A 396 15.32 -9.63 -0.84
CA ASN A 396 14.62 -8.52 -0.20
C ASN A 396 14.07 -7.48 -1.20
N ASN A 397 13.52 -6.36 -0.73
CA ASN A 397 13.04 -5.28 -1.58
C ASN A 397 14.08 -4.68 -2.55
N TRP A 398 15.39 -4.85 -2.34
CA TRP A 398 16.40 -4.35 -3.27
C TRP A 398 16.40 -5.15 -4.57
N THR A 399 16.20 -6.47 -4.49
CA THR A 399 16.19 -7.37 -5.65
C THR A 399 15.29 -6.88 -6.78
N PRO A 400 13.97 -6.64 -6.60
CA PRO A 400 13.11 -6.18 -7.69
C PRO A 400 13.46 -4.76 -8.18
N VAL A 401 13.96 -3.87 -7.31
CA VAL A 401 14.35 -2.50 -7.69
C VAL A 401 15.55 -2.52 -8.63
N VAL A 402 16.62 -3.21 -8.23
CA VAL A 402 17.87 -3.29 -8.99
C VAL A 402 17.65 -4.11 -10.27
N ASN A 403 16.89 -5.20 -10.21
CA ASN A 403 16.55 -6.01 -11.39
C ASN A 403 15.73 -5.23 -12.42
N ALA A 404 14.81 -4.37 -11.99
CA ALA A 404 14.10 -3.49 -12.92
C ALA A 404 15.05 -2.60 -13.70
N ALA A 405 16.03 -1.97 -13.03
CA ALA A 405 17.03 -1.13 -13.69
C ALA A 405 17.95 -1.92 -14.63
N ALA A 406 18.43 -3.07 -14.18
CA ALA A 406 19.25 -3.98 -14.99
C ALA A 406 18.51 -4.45 -16.26
N LEU A 407 17.21 -4.72 -16.15
CA LEU A 407 16.39 -5.14 -17.29
C LEU A 407 16.23 -4.03 -18.35
N HIS A 408 16.12 -2.75 -17.95
CA HIS A 408 16.13 -1.66 -18.93
C HIS A 408 17.44 -1.65 -19.71
N TRP A 409 18.57 -1.84 -19.02
CA TRP A 409 19.87 -1.88 -19.67
C TRP A 409 19.97 -3.06 -20.64
N ALA A 410 19.54 -4.26 -20.23
CA ALA A 410 19.59 -5.45 -21.07
C ALA A 410 18.76 -5.31 -22.35
N ILE A 411 17.55 -4.75 -22.26
CA ILE A 411 16.69 -4.53 -23.43
C ILE A 411 17.26 -3.45 -24.33
N LEU A 412 17.75 -2.34 -23.76
CA LEU A 412 18.36 -1.25 -24.53
C LEU A 412 19.50 -1.78 -25.40
N TYR A 413 20.47 -2.51 -24.82
CA TYR A 413 21.67 -2.97 -25.52
C TYR A 413 21.57 -4.40 -26.09
N TRP A 414 20.36 -4.94 -26.23
CA TRP A 414 20.17 -6.35 -26.62
C TRP A 414 20.88 -6.73 -27.92
N HIS A 415 20.87 -5.85 -28.91
CA HIS A 415 21.47 -6.09 -30.23
C HIS A 415 22.90 -5.56 -30.35
N GLU A 416 23.25 -4.57 -29.52
CA GLU A 416 24.53 -3.88 -29.54
C GLU A 416 25.59 -4.59 -28.70
N LYS A 417 25.17 -5.21 -27.58
CA LYS A 417 26.04 -5.91 -26.62
C LYS A 417 25.40 -7.25 -26.23
N PRO A 418 25.14 -8.15 -27.20
CA PRO A 418 24.25 -9.30 -27.02
C PRO A 418 24.68 -10.27 -25.92
N GLU A 419 25.99 -10.55 -25.80
CA GLU A 419 26.50 -11.45 -24.76
C GLU A 419 26.25 -10.89 -23.35
N LYS A 420 26.57 -9.61 -23.14
CA LYS A 420 26.40 -8.94 -21.86
C LYS A 420 24.92 -8.71 -21.53
N ALA A 421 24.11 -8.33 -22.52
CA ALA A 421 22.66 -8.19 -22.36
C ALA A 421 21.99 -9.50 -21.94
N ARG A 422 22.39 -10.63 -22.54
CA ARG A 422 21.92 -11.97 -22.14
C ARG A 422 22.40 -12.34 -20.73
N ALA A 423 23.63 -12.02 -20.36
CA ALA A 423 24.13 -12.24 -19.00
C ALA A 423 23.34 -11.43 -17.95
N VAL A 424 23.00 -10.16 -18.27
CA VAL A 424 22.19 -9.30 -17.40
C VAL A 424 20.77 -9.85 -17.27
N LEU A 425 20.11 -10.20 -18.38
CA LEU A 425 18.80 -10.84 -18.36
C LEU A 425 18.82 -12.11 -17.51
N LYS A 426 19.89 -12.90 -17.62
CA LYS A 426 20.08 -14.10 -16.80
C LYS A 426 20.11 -13.79 -15.31
N GLY A 427 20.92 -12.82 -14.90
CA GLY A 427 20.94 -12.36 -13.51
C GLY A 427 19.56 -11.89 -13.03
N VAL A 428 18.81 -11.16 -13.88
CA VAL A 428 17.46 -10.66 -13.54
C VAL A 428 16.49 -11.83 -13.28
N VAL A 429 16.37 -12.78 -14.20
CA VAL A 429 15.39 -13.87 -14.06
C VAL A 429 15.77 -14.85 -12.96
N GLU A 430 17.07 -15.12 -12.76
CA GLU A 430 17.54 -16.04 -11.71
C GLU A 430 17.39 -15.46 -10.30
N THR A 431 17.77 -14.20 -10.09
CA THR A 431 17.69 -13.58 -8.75
C THR A 431 16.26 -13.24 -8.35
N ASN A 432 15.36 -12.94 -9.30
CA ASN A 432 13.95 -12.71 -8.96
C ASN A 432 13.24 -13.94 -8.37
N TRP A 433 13.70 -15.17 -8.62
CA TRP A 433 13.19 -16.36 -7.93
C TRP A 433 13.43 -16.31 -6.42
N LYS A 434 14.52 -15.64 -5.99
CA LYS A 434 14.81 -15.42 -4.57
C LYS A 434 13.79 -14.51 -3.91
N HIS A 435 13.19 -13.57 -4.65
CA HIS A 435 12.20 -12.62 -4.12
C HIS A 435 10.81 -13.24 -3.91
N ARG A 436 10.48 -14.35 -4.59
CA ARG A 436 9.13 -14.93 -4.64
C ARG A 436 8.48 -15.12 -3.26
N HIS A 437 9.25 -15.61 -2.29
CA HIS A 437 8.77 -15.96 -0.95
C HIS A 437 8.50 -14.75 -0.04
N TYR A 438 8.87 -13.54 -0.45
CA TYR A 438 8.51 -12.33 0.29
C TYR A 438 7.03 -12.00 0.16
N TYR A 439 6.33 -12.54 -0.83
CA TYR A 439 4.88 -12.62 -0.77
C TYR A 439 4.51 -13.93 -0.08
N THR A 440 3.76 -13.89 1.02
CA THR A 440 3.21 -15.05 1.73
C THR A 440 1.97 -15.58 1.00
N ASP A 441 1.54 -16.81 1.25
CA ASP A 441 0.42 -17.40 0.49
C ASP A 441 -0.92 -16.77 0.89
N ASP A 442 -1.02 -16.26 2.11
CA ASP A 442 -2.13 -15.42 2.58
C ASP A 442 -2.08 -13.96 2.05
N GLY A 443 -1.12 -13.62 1.18
CA GLY A 443 -1.07 -12.35 0.46
C GLY A 443 -0.28 -11.23 1.12
N GLY A 444 0.27 -11.46 2.32
CA GLY A 444 1.18 -10.53 2.97
C GLY A 444 2.48 -10.33 2.18
N TYR A 445 3.09 -9.15 2.32
CA TYR A 445 4.48 -8.93 1.91
C TYR A 445 5.36 -8.82 3.15
N SER A 446 6.35 -9.70 3.29
CA SER A 446 7.07 -9.99 4.53
C SER A 446 7.77 -8.78 5.16
N GLU A 447 8.13 -7.74 4.41
CA GLU A 447 8.72 -6.50 4.95
C GLU A 447 7.66 -5.43 5.30
N GLY A 448 6.39 -5.65 4.96
CA GLY A 448 5.26 -4.79 5.31
C GLY A 448 4.67 -3.99 4.15
N VAL A 449 3.49 -3.40 4.42
CA VAL A 449 2.63 -2.77 3.41
C VAL A 449 3.31 -1.62 2.67
N SER A 450 4.12 -0.82 3.36
CA SER A 450 4.85 0.30 2.74
C SER A 450 5.83 -0.17 1.65
N TYR A 451 6.56 -1.27 1.90
CA TYR A 451 7.52 -1.82 0.95
C TYR A 451 6.84 -2.57 -0.19
N ALA A 452 5.71 -3.24 0.07
CA ALA A 452 4.87 -3.81 -0.97
C ALA A 452 4.45 -2.75 -1.98
N LEU A 453 3.93 -1.61 -1.48
CA LEU A 453 3.36 -0.55 -2.30
C LEU A 453 4.40 0.31 -3.03
N THR A 454 5.65 0.39 -2.56
CA THR A 454 6.62 1.39 -3.05
C THR A 454 7.91 0.83 -3.62
N THR A 455 8.41 -0.31 -3.13
CA THR A 455 9.71 -0.85 -3.56
C THR A 455 9.61 -2.19 -4.26
N SER A 456 8.67 -3.06 -3.88
CA SER A 456 8.53 -4.38 -4.51
C SER A 456 7.57 -4.34 -5.71
N TYR A 457 6.25 -4.29 -5.47
CA TYR A 457 5.25 -4.53 -6.51
C TYR A 457 5.40 -3.63 -7.75
N PRO A 458 5.55 -2.28 -7.63
CA PRO A 458 5.69 -1.44 -8.81
C PRO A 458 6.89 -1.80 -9.69
N ARG A 459 7.95 -2.37 -9.10
CA ARG A 459 9.16 -2.78 -9.81
C ARG A 459 9.01 -4.15 -10.45
N LEU A 460 8.28 -5.07 -9.81
CA LEU A 460 7.92 -6.35 -10.43
C LEU A 460 6.97 -6.14 -11.61
N GLN A 461 5.98 -5.26 -11.47
CA GLN A 461 5.06 -4.92 -12.54
C GLN A 461 5.79 -4.24 -13.71
N GLN A 462 6.71 -3.32 -13.42
CA GLN A 462 7.54 -2.68 -14.44
C GLN A 462 8.39 -3.70 -15.20
N GLN A 463 8.99 -4.67 -14.49
CA GLN A 463 9.72 -5.76 -15.12
C GLN A 463 8.80 -6.61 -16.00
N ASN A 464 7.60 -6.95 -15.52
CA ASN A 464 6.63 -7.72 -16.30
C ASN A 464 6.22 -7.01 -17.60
N GLN A 465 5.96 -5.69 -17.57
CA GLN A 465 5.69 -4.90 -18.78
C GLN A 465 6.85 -4.96 -19.78
N LEU A 466 8.08 -4.78 -19.29
CA LEU A 466 9.28 -4.85 -20.12
C LEU A 466 9.47 -6.25 -20.72
N MET A 467 9.26 -7.30 -19.93
CA MET A 467 9.39 -8.69 -20.36
C MET A 467 8.36 -9.06 -21.43
N LEU A 468 7.10 -8.62 -21.28
CA LEU A 468 6.07 -8.86 -22.29
C LEU A 468 6.35 -8.10 -23.58
N ALA A 469 6.73 -6.82 -23.47
CA ALA A 469 7.01 -6.01 -24.65
C ALA A 469 8.28 -6.47 -25.41
N ALA A 470 9.30 -6.96 -24.69
CA ALA A 470 10.57 -7.38 -25.27
C ALA A 470 10.61 -8.85 -25.69
N PHE A 471 10.03 -9.75 -24.88
CA PHE A 471 10.19 -11.20 -25.02
C PHE A 471 8.85 -11.94 -25.13
N GLY A 472 7.71 -11.25 -25.02
CA GLY A 472 6.39 -11.88 -25.09
C GLY A 472 6.17 -12.91 -23.98
N GLN A 473 6.86 -12.78 -22.85
CA GLN A 473 6.77 -13.68 -21.70
C GLN A 473 6.51 -12.87 -20.43
N PRO A 474 5.67 -13.36 -19.50
CA PRO A 474 5.50 -12.71 -18.20
C PRO A 474 6.70 -12.96 -17.30
N LEU A 475 6.81 -12.19 -16.22
CA LEU A 475 7.81 -12.45 -15.17
C LEU A 475 7.43 -13.70 -14.36
N HIS A 476 7.94 -14.86 -14.76
CA HIS A 476 7.57 -16.19 -14.21
C HIS A 476 7.88 -16.40 -12.72
N SER A 477 8.84 -15.66 -12.17
CA SER A 477 9.30 -15.83 -10.78
C SER A 477 8.27 -15.38 -9.75
N VAL A 478 7.28 -14.58 -10.13
CA VAL A 478 6.28 -14.01 -9.22
C VAL A 478 5.02 -14.89 -9.21
N LYS A 479 4.39 -15.04 -8.04
CA LYS A 479 3.13 -15.79 -7.87
C LYS A 479 1.91 -14.92 -8.14
N TRP A 480 1.85 -14.36 -9.35
CA TRP A 480 0.84 -13.36 -9.74
C TRP A 480 -0.59 -13.80 -9.47
N LEU A 481 -0.91 -15.06 -9.74
CA LEU A 481 -2.26 -15.60 -9.61
C LEU A 481 -2.63 -15.88 -8.15
N THR A 482 -1.67 -16.22 -7.29
CA THR A 482 -1.89 -16.23 -5.84
C THR A 482 -2.15 -14.81 -5.33
N MET A 483 -1.27 -13.88 -5.68
CA MET A 483 -1.37 -12.47 -5.24
C MET A 483 -2.70 -11.83 -5.65
N ARG A 484 -3.21 -12.14 -6.84
CA ARG A 484 -4.54 -11.69 -7.32
C ARG A 484 -5.64 -11.86 -6.27
N HIS A 485 -5.64 -13.00 -5.58
CA HIS A 485 -6.72 -13.38 -4.67
C HIS A 485 -6.50 -12.91 -3.23
N THR A 486 -5.25 -12.78 -2.80
CA THR A 486 -4.92 -12.60 -1.39
C THR A 486 -4.32 -11.23 -1.07
N LEU A 487 -3.51 -10.67 -1.98
CA LEU A 487 -2.84 -9.39 -1.76
C LEU A 487 -3.81 -8.20 -1.61
N PRO A 488 -4.90 -8.07 -2.40
CA PRO A 488 -5.85 -6.96 -2.22
C PRO A 488 -6.46 -6.91 -0.82
N GLU A 489 -6.87 -8.06 -0.30
CA GLU A 489 -7.47 -8.18 1.02
C GLU A 489 -6.47 -7.82 2.13
N TRP A 490 -5.21 -8.23 1.99
CA TRP A 490 -4.14 -7.86 2.93
C TRP A 490 -3.83 -6.36 2.92
N ILE A 491 -3.74 -5.73 1.75
CA ILE A 491 -3.49 -4.29 1.62
C ILE A 491 -4.65 -3.48 2.25
N LEU A 492 -5.90 -3.88 1.99
CA LEU A 492 -7.08 -3.24 2.56
C LEU A 492 -7.16 -3.43 4.08
N SER A 493 -6.81 -4.61 4.58
CA SER A 493 -6.71 -4.87 6.02
C SER A 493 -5.54 -4.10 6.66
N SER A 494 -4.49 -3.81 5.90
CA SER A 494 -3.34 -3.02 6.32
C SER A 494 -3.57 -1.50 6.23
N THR A 495 -4.81 -1.04 6.03
CA THR A 495 -5.17 0.38 5.96
C THR A 495 -6.36 0.67 6.86
N ALA A 496 -6.14 1.53 7.85
CA ALA A 496 -7.16 1.83 8.85
C ALA A 496 -8.13 2.92 8.33
N PRO A 497 -9.31 3.10 8.97
CA PRO A 497 -10.33 4.05 8.53
C PRO A 497 -9.95 5.53 8.67
N ASP A 498 -8.79 5.82 9.26
CA ASP A 498 -8.15 7.14 9.22
C ASP A 498 -7.46 7.43 7.87
N GLY A 499 -7.64 6.52 6.89
CA GLY A 499 -7.06 6.58 5.56
C GLY A 499 -5.56 6.34 5.53
N ARG A 500 -4.96 5.74 6.56
CA ARG A 500 -3.51 5.49 6.64
C ARG A 500 -3.18 4.03 6.78
N ALA A 501 -2.08 3.64 6.13
CA ALA A 501 -1.47 2.33 6.29
C ALA A 501 -1.09 2.09 7.76
N LEU A 502 -1.13 0.82 8.20
CA LEU A 502 -0.60 0.42 9.50
C LEU A 502 0.89 0.70 9.58
N ASP A 503 1.31 1.16 10.74
CA ASP A 503 2.67 1.61 11.02
C ASP A 503 3.49 0.61 11.87
N PHE A 504 3.27 -0.69 11.62
CA PHE A 504 4.11 -1.79 12.14
C PHE A 504 5.43 -1.93 11.34
N GLY A 505 6.54 -2.10 12.05
CA GLY A 505 7.90 -2.14 11.47
C GLY A 505 8.36 -0.82 10.84
N ASP A 506 9.30 -0.91 9.88
CA ASP A 506 9.83 0.21 9.09
C ASP A 506 8.77 0.78 8.09
N ALA A 507 7.50 0.81 8.48
CA ALA A 507 6.41 1.42 7.73
C ALA A 507 6.25 2.90 8.13
N TRP A 508 5.62 3.66 7.25
CA TRP A 508 5.11 4.99 7.59
C TRP A 508 3.58 4.93 7.56
N PRO A 509 2.87 5.67 8.43
CA PRO A 509 1.42 5.82 8.32
C PRO A 509 1.09 6.78 7.18
N LYS A 510 1.45 6.37 5.95
CA LYS A 510 1.19 7.11 4.71
C LYS A 510 -0.31 7.15 4.51
N GLN A 511 -0.80 8.34 4.21
CA GLN A 511 -2.20 8.48 3.83
C GLN A 511 -2.39 7.96 2.42
N GLY A 512 -3.38 7.09 2.27
CA GLY A 512 -3.79 6.46 1.03
C GLY A 512 -2.71 5.66 0.31
N TYR A 513 -3.03 5.22 -0.90
CA TYR A 513 -2.08 4.58 -1.81
C TYR A 513 -1.68 5.54 -2.93
N SER A 514 -0.40 5.51 -3.30
CA SER A 514 0.15 6.20 -4.48
C SER A 514 0.44 5.24 -5.64
N SER A 515 -0.19 4.07 -5.62
CA SER A 515 0.04 2.94 -6.53
C SER A 515 -1.28 2.38 -7.02
N ASN A 516 -1.31 1.91 -8.27
CA ASN A 516 -2.46 1.25 -8.89
C ASN A 516 -2.58 -0.23 -8.52
N LEU A 517 -1.72 -0.75 -7.63
CA LEU A 517 -1.62 -2.17 -7.26
C LEU A 517 -2.98 -2.87 -7.11
N LEU A 518 -3.90 -2.31 -6.33
CA LEU A 518 -5.20 -2.95 -6.10
C LEU A 518 -6.00 -3.13 -7.40
N LEU A 519 -6.07 -2.09 -8.25
CA LEU A 519 -6.74 -2.19 -9.55
C LEU A 519 -6.02 -3.16 -10.47
N GLU A 520 -4.70 -3.09 -10.50
CA GLU A 520 -3.87 -3.98 -11.34
C GLU A 520 -4.03 -5.45 -10.96
N MET A 521 -4.19 -5.77 -9.67
CA MET A 521 -4.53 -7.13 -9.22
C MET A 521 -5.89 -7.58 -9.77
N THR A 522 -6.87 -6.68 -9.89
CA THR A 522 -8.17 -7.04 -10.49
C THR A 522 -8.10 -7.28 -12.01
N VAL A 523 -7.03 -6.82 -12.67
CA VAL A 523 -6.80 -6.99 -14.11
C VAL A 523 -5.55 -7.80 -14.44
N ILE A 524 -5.07 -8.62 -13.51
CA ILE A 524 -3.74 -9.24 -13.63
C ILE A 524 -3.60 -10.16 -14.84
N ASP A 525 -4.66 -10.83 -15.29
CA ASP A 525 -4.58 -11.72 -16.45
C ASP A 525 -4.26 -10.92 -17.73
N GLU A 526 -4.79 -9.69 -17.83
CA GLU A 526 -4.51 -8.78 -18.94
C GLU A 526 -3.05 -8.31 -18.87
N LEU A 527 -2.58 -7.99 -17.66
CA LEU A 527 -1.21 -7.57 -17.41
C LEU A 527 -0.18 -8.67 -17.68
N LEU A 528 -0.56 -9.93 -17.59
CA LEU A 528 0.31 -11.07 -17.89
C LEU A 528 0.24 -11.51 -19.36
N GLY A 529 -0.67 -10.94 -20.15
CA GLY A 529 -0.92 -11.36 -21.54
C GLY A 529 -1.54 -12.76 -21.62
N ILE A 530 -2.20 -13.23 -20.56
CA ILE A 530 -2.78 -14.58 -20.49
C ILE A 530 -4.31 -14.60 -20.57
N GLY A 531 -4.95 -13.43 -20.75
CA GLY A 531 -6.38 -13.36 -21.03
C GLY A 531 -7.04 -12.07 -20.52
N ALA A 532 -8.35 -11.94 -20.75
CA ALA A 532 -9.11 -10.81 -20.22
C ALA A 532 -9.50 -11.05 -18.75
N SER A 533 -9.61 -9.98 -17.98
CA SER A 533 -9.97 -10.03 -16.57
C SER A 533 -11.41 -9.56 -16.33
N VAL A 534 -12.01 -10.06 -15.25
CA VAL A 534 -13.26 -9.52 -14.68
C VAL A 534 -12.89 -8.83 -13.37
N PRO A 535 -12.85 -7.49 -13.32
CA PRO A 535 -12.42 -6.78 -12.13
C PRO A 535 -13.39 -6.97 -10.96
N ASP A 536 -12.85 -7.16 -9.75
CA ASP A 536 -13.65 -7.13 -8.53
C ASP A 536 -14.10 -5.68 -8.25
N ALA A 537 -15.41 -5.47 -8.35
CA ALA A 537 -16.05 -4.17 -8.17
C ALA A 537 -15.82 -3.57 -6.78
N CYS A 538 -15.77 -4.40 -5.73
CA CYS A 538 -15.62 -3.95 -4.36
C CYS A 538 -14.17 -3.64 -4.01
N VAL A 539 -13.21 -4.41 -4.52
CA VAL A 539 -11.78 -4.06 -4.44
C VAL A 539 -11.52 -2.75 -5.18
N ALA A 540 -12.08 -2.57 -6.38
CA ALA A 540 -11.96 -1.32 -7.12
C ALA A 540 -12.57 -0.13 -6.35
N LYS A 541 -13.75 -0.30 -5.76
CA LYS A 541 -14.39 0.76 -4.97
C LYS A 541 -13.58 1.13 -3.73
N ALA A 542 -13.05 0.12 -3.04
CA ALA A 542 -12.16 0.32 -1.89
C ALA A 542 -10.85 1.01 -2.28
N HIS A 543 -10.30 0.73 -3.47
CA HIS A 543 -9.15 1.44 -4.02
C HIS A 543 -9.45 2.93 -4.17
N PHE A 544 -10.52 3.34 -4.86
CA PHE A 544 -10.84 4.77 -5.01
C PHE A 544 -11.22 5.45 -3.69
N GLY A 545 -11.71 4.68 -2.71
CA GLY A 545 -11.89 5.16 -1.34
C GLY A 545 -10.59 5.39 -0.57
N ASN A 546 -9.43 4.92 -1.05
CA ASN A 546 -8.15 4.96 -0.35
C ASN A 546 -7.00 5.58 -1.15
N VAL A 547 -7.20 6.07 -2.37
CA VAL A 547 -6.09 6.39 -3.29
C VAL A 547 -6.07 7.84 -3.76
N TYR A 548 -4.86 8.40 -3.84
CA TYR A 548 -4.56 9.59 -4.64
C TYR A 548 -4.28 9.15 -6.07
N TYR A 549 -5.35 8.85 -6.81
CA TYR A 549 -5.27 8.07 -8.06
C TYR A 549 -4.39 8.73 -9.13
N ASP A 550 -4.35 10.06 -9.16
CA ASP A 550 -3.53 10.83 -10.08
C ASP A 550 -2.01 10.67 -9.85
N LEU A 551 -1.58 10.29 -8.63
CA LEU A 551 -0.17 10.09 -8.31
C LEU A 551 0.43 8.87 -9.03
N ALA A 552 -0.38 7.84 -9.28
CA ALA A 552 0.07 6.66 -10.01
C ALA A 552 0.36 6.97 -11.51
N PHE A 553 -0.20 8.05 -12.04
CA PHE A 553 0.03 8.51 -13.42
C PHE A 553 1.26 9.42 -13.56
N GLU A 554 1.96 9.76 -12.47
CA GLU A 554 3.11 10.66 -12.55
C GLU A 554 4.29 10.08 -13.34
N ASP A 555 4.35 8.76 -13.48
CA ASP A 555 5.26 8.00 -14.33
C ASP A 555 4.46 7.24 -15.41
N PRO A 556 4.17 7.88 -16.57
CA PRO A 556 3.29 7.31 -17.58
C PRO A 556 3.86 6.05 -18.24
N TRP A 557 5.18 5.80 -18.12
CA TRP A 557 5.81 4.58 -18.63
C TRP A 557 5.42 3.32 -17.87
N SER A 558 4.94 3.47 -16.64
CA SER A 558 4.60 2.35 -15.75
C SER A 558 3.09 2.07 -15.70
N VAL A 559 2.26 2.88 -16.37
CA VAL A 559 0.81 2.71 -16.34
C VAL A 559 0.38 1.73 -17.45
N PRO A 560 -0.18 0.55 -17.13
CA PRO A 560 -0.62 -0.39 -18.14
C PRO A 560 -1.95 0.03 -18.78
N SER A 561 -2.12 -0.28 -20.07
CA SER A 561 -3.33 -0.03 -20.86
C SER A 561 -4.59 -0.68 -20.26
N ALA A 562 -4.43 -1.80 -19.55
CA ALA A 562 -5.51 -2.47 -18.82
C ALA A 562 -6.21 -1.60 -17.76
N LEU A 563 -5.66 -0.44 -17.38
CA LEU A 563 -6.33 0.51 -16.48
C LEU A 563 -7.24 1.50 -17.20
N ALA A 564 -7.21 1.55 -18.54
CA ALA A 564 -8.08 2.40 -19.35
C ALA A 564 -9.50 1.81 -19.43
N LYS A 565 -10.23 1.84 -18.32
CA LYS A 565 -11.59 1.29 -18.17
C LYS A 565 -12.53 2.32 -17.55
N ASP A 566 -13.84 2.10 -17.72
CA ASP A 566 -14.85 2.80 -16.93
C ASP A 566 -14.96 2.16 -15.55
N TRP A 567 -14.13 2.64 -14.62
CA TRP A 567 -14.17 2.10 -13.27
C TRP A 567 -15.44 2.50 -12.52
N ALA A 568 -16.10 3.60 -12.87
CA ALA A 568 -17.34 3.99 -12.18
C ALA A 568 -18.48 3.01 -12.47
N ASP A 569 -18.61 2.56 -13.72
CA ASP A 569 -19.53 1.49 -14.07
C ASP A 569 -19.19 0.19 -13.30
N ILE A 570 -17.91 -0.14 -13.18
CA ILE A 570 -17.44 -1.31 -12.41
C ILE A 570 -17.75 -1.17 -10.92
N THR A 571 -17.36 -0.07 -10.27
CA THR A 571 -17.56 0.14 -8.82
C THR A 571 -19.02 0.28 -8.45
N SER A 572 -19.88 0.73 -9.37
CA SER A 572 -21.34 0.76 -9.18
C SER A 572 -21.94 -0.62 -8.93
N MET A 573 -21.27 -1.69 -9.38
CA MET A 573 -21.69 -3.07 -9.13
C MET A 573 -21.35 -3.55 -7.71
N CYS A 574 -20.52 -2.83 -6.95
CA CYS A 574 -20.21 -3.20 -5.58
C CYS A 574 -21.38 -2.88 -4.64
N ASN A 575 -21.94 -3.92 -4.03
CA ASN A 575 -22.94 -3.77 -2.98
C ASN A 575 -22.30 -3.91 -1.59
N LEU A 576 -22.10 -2.79 -0.90
CA LEU A 576 -21.54 -2.75 0.46
C LEU A 576 -22.60 -2.99 1.57
N SER A 577 -23.83 -3.40 1.24
CA SER A 577 -24.99 -3.31 2.14
C SER A 577 -25.15 -4.45 3.17
N THR A 578 -24.14 -5.24 3.51
CA THR A 578 -24.37 -6.52 4.22
C THR A 578 -23.44 -6.87 5.38
N THR A 579 -22.35 -6.14 5.61
CA THR A 579 -21.35 -6.56 6.61
C THR A 579 -21.10 -5.44 7.62
N SER A 580 -21.66 -5.58 8.83
CA SER A 580 -21.42 -4.68 9.96
C SER A 580 -20.08 -4.94 10.63
N GLN A 581 -19.55 -6.15 10.54
CA GLN A 581 -18.28 -6.53 11.15
C GLN A 581 -17.48 -7.44 10.22
N LYS A 582 -16.16 -7.21 10.14
CA LYS A 582 -15.23 -8.03 9.40
C LYS A 582 -14.00 -8.35 10.24
N VAL A 583 -13.67 -9.63 10.35
CA VAL A 583 -12.41 -10.12 10.91
C VAL A 583 -11.56 -10.63 9.75
N SER A 584 -10.31 -10.17 9.67
CA SER A 584 -9.34 -10.63 8.67
C SER A 584 -8.11 -11.19 9.39
N LEU A 585 -7.65 -12.38 8.98
CA LEU A 585 -6.52 -13.09 9.56
C LEU A 585 -5.54 -13.49 8.46
N PHE A 586 -4.29 -13.06 8.61
CA PHE A 586 -3.14 -13.40 7.77
C PHE A 586 -2.13 -14.11 8.66
N GLY A 587 -2.38 -15.40 8.91
CA GLY A 587 -1.63 -16.19 9.89
C GLY A 587 -0.18 -16.49 9.48
N GLU A 588 0.12 -16.58 8.17
CA GLU A 588 1.49 -16.79 7.70
C GLU A 588 2.30 -15.51 7.81
N TYR A 589 1.72 -14.38 7.39
CA TYR A 589 2.34 -13.07 7.54
C TYR A 589 2.46 -12.64 9.01
N GLY A 590 1.43 -12.92 9.81
CA GLY A 590 1.33 -12.50 11.22
C GLY A 590 0.60 -11.16 11.39
N LEU A 591 -0.59 -11.01 10.80
CA LEU A 591 -1.47 -9.85 11.01
C LEU A 591 -2.90 -10.32 11.22
N ALA A 592 -3.61 -9.68 12.14
CA ALA A 592 -5.05 -9.79 12.19
C ALA A 592 -5.70 -8.44 12.47
N THR A 593 -6.90 -8.26 11.95
CA THR A 593 -7.66 -7.01 12.08
C THR A 593 -9.12 -7.28 12.32
N MET A 594 -9.77 -6.43 13.12
CA MET A 594 -11.22 -6.38 13.23
C MET A 594 -11.70 -4.99 12.81
N ARG A 595 -12.72 -4.95 11.96
CA ARG A 595 -13.36 -3.73 11.49
C ARG A 595 -14.85 -3.81 11.79
N GLN A 596 -15.41 -2.73 12.35
CA GLN A 596 -16.85 -2.59 12.54
C GLN A 596 -17.34 -1.35 11.82
N ARG A 597 -18.50 -1.45 11.20
CA ARG A 597 -19.13 -0.38 10.43
C ARG A 597 -20.40 0.08 11.12
N GLU A 598 -20.45 1.37 11.41
CA GLU A 598 -21.52 2.09 12.07
C GLU A 598 -22.04 3.20 11.13
N PRO A 599 -22.94 2.88 10.18
CA PRO A 599 -23.43 3.85 9.20
C PRO A 599 -24.08 5.08 9.84
N GLY A 600 -23.76 6.27 9.33
CA GLY A 600 -24.29 7.52 9.86
C GLY A 600 -23.71 7.96 11.20
N SER A 601 -22.60 7.36 11.65
CA SER A 601 -21.92 7.72 12.90
C SER A 601 -21.15 9.04 12.84
N THR A 602 -20.94 9.66 11.68
CA THR A 602 -20.18 10.92 11.55
C THR A 602 -20.83 11.91 10.58
N GLU A 603 -20.60 13.21 10.82
CA GLU A 603 -20.97 14.24 9.85
C GLU A 603 -20.09 14.17 8.60
N ALA A 604 -18.82 13.80 8.75
CA ALA A 604 -17.88 13.59 7.64
C ALA A 604 -18.40 12.56 6.62
N ALA A 605 -18.94 11.42 7.06
CA ALA A 605 -19.52 10.42 6.18
C ALA A 605 -20.81 10.90 5.51
N ALA A 606 -21.60 11.74 6.19
CA ALA A 606 -22.86 12.27 5.68
C ALA A 606 -22.65 13.20 4.48
N ILE A 607 -21.51 13.89 4.40
CA ILE A 607 -21.15 14.76 3.27
C ILE A 607 -20.29 14.06 2.19
N SER A 608 -20.06 12.75 2.32
CA SER A 608 -19.32 12.00 1.31
C SER A 608 -20.12 11.86 0.02
N THR A 609 -19.41 11.98 -1.10
CA THR A 609 -19.87 11.96 -2.49
C THR A 609 -18.92 11.09 -3.31
N ASP A 610 -19.25 10.89 -4.58
CA ASP A 610 -18.40 10.14 -5.52
C ASP A 610 -17.02 10.81 -5.78
N VAL A 611 -16.81 12.04 -5.29
CA VAL A 611 -15.54 12.77 -5.39
C VAL A 611 -14.64 12.58 -4.16
N ASN A 612 -15.22 12.27 -2.99
CA ASN A 612 -14.54 12.19 -1.70
C ASN A 612 -14.96 10.95 -0.92
N LEU A 613 -14.93 9.78 -1.58
CA LEU A 613 -15.31 8.48 -0.99
C LEU A 613 -14.52 8.14 0.26
N LEU A 614 -13.28 8.64 0.38
CA LEU A 614 -12.44 8.46 1.56
C LEU A 614 -13.18 8.81 2.86
N LEU A 615 -14.07 9.81 2.84
CA LEU A 615 -14.85 10.19 4.03
C LEU A 615 -15.84 9.10 4.48
N LYS A 616 -16.24 8.15 3.63
CA LYS A 616 -17.09 7.02 4.06
C LYS A 616 -16.38 6.10 5.05
N GLN A 617 -15.05 6.09 5.09
CA GLN A 617 -14.30 5.31 6.09
C GLN A 617 -14.52 5.82 7.51
N THR A 618 -14.97 7.07 7.66
CA THR A 618 -15.32 7.61 8.98
C THR A 618 -16.55 6.94 9.59
N GLU A 619 -17.26 6.06 8.87
CA GLU A 619 -18.30 5.21 9.45
C GLU A 619 -17.74 3.95 10.13
N GLU A 620 -16.42 3.78 10.19
CA GLU A 620 -15.80 2.54 10.63
C GLU A 620 -14.92 2.73 11.87
N THR A 621 -14.90 1.70 12.72
CA THR A 621 -13.88 1.48 13.74
C THR A 621 -13.04 0.28 13.35
N PHE A 622 -11.80 0.27 13.83
CA PHE A 622 -10.79 -0.67 13.40
C PHE A 622 -9.73 -0.90 14.47
N ILE A 623 -9.38 -2.16 14.70
CA ILE A 623 -8.23 -2.56 15.51
C ILE A 623 -7.37 -3.56 14.74
N ALA A 624 -6.06 -3.43 14.83
CA ALA A 624 -5.09 -4.36 14.28
C ALA A 624 -4.12 -4.84 15.34
N VAL A 625 -3.66 -6.08 15.18
CA VAL A 625 -2.58 -6.67 15.97
C VAL A 625 -1.64 -7.45 15.06
N ASN A 626 -0.35 -7.41 15.38
CA ASN A 626 0.65 -8.13 14.63
C ASN A 626 1.25 -9.30 15.44
N SER A 627 1.80 -10.28 14.74
CA SER A 627 2.60 -11.36 15.29
C SER A 627 3.80 -11.69 14.39
N VAL A 628 4.22 -10.72 13.57
CA VAL A 628 5.20 -10.92 12.50
C VAL A 628 6.55 -11.35 13.09
N LYS A 629 7.27 -12.18 12.33
CA LYS A 629 8.61 -12.61 12.70
C LYS A 629 9.59 -11.43 12.64
N ASN A 630 10.24 -11.15 13.76
CA ASN A 630 11.14 -9.99 13.94
C ASN A 630 12.57 -10.19 13.40
N ASN A 631 12.81 -11.19 12.53
CA ASN A 631 14.10 -11.39 11.85
C ASN A 631 14.05 -11.24 10.33
N VAL A 632 12.91 -10.78 9.82
CA VAL A 632 12.76 -10.35 8.44
C VAL A 632 13.24 -8.89 8.35
N PRO A 633 13.91 -8.48 7.26
CA PRO A 633 14.23 -7.08 7.04
C PRO A 633 13.00 -6.18 7.24
N HIS A 634 13.23 -4.96 7.74
CA HIS A 634 12.16 -3.96 7.92
C HIS A 634 11.05 -4.35 8.92
N LYS A 635 11.25 -5.42 9.70
CA LYS A 635 10.39 -5.79 10.83
C LYS A 635 11.05 -5.46 12.15
N GLU A 636 10.22 -4.94 13.04
CA GLU A 636 10.62 -4.54 14.39
C GLU A 636 10.25 -5.64 15.39
N MET A 637 10.67 -5.46 16.64
CA MET A 637 10.25 -6.30 17.76
C MET A 637 8.90 -5.81 18.30
N ASP A 638 7.87 -5.75 17.49
CA ASP A 638 6.58 -5.12 17.82
C ASP A 638 5.46 -6.15 18.06
N PHE A 639 5.81 -7.39 18.44
CA PHE A 639 4.85 -8.48 18.62
C PHE A 639 3.71 -8.10 19.57
N ALA A 640 2.50 -8.50 19.19
CA ALA A 640 1.24 -8.16 19.84
C ALA A 640 0.98 -6.65 19.97
N GLY A 641 1.76 -5.81 19.26
CA GLY A 641 1.51 -4.39 19.14
C GLY A 641 0.13 -4.14 18.57
N VAL A 642 -0.58 -3.20 19.18
CA VAL A 642 -1.96 -2.85 18.80
C VAL A 642 -2.01 -1.49 18.14
N ILE A 643 -2.79 -1.40 17.07
CA ILE A 643 -3.14 -0.12 16.47
C ILE A 643 -4.66 0.00 16.48
N TRP A 644 -5.18 1.14 16.97
CA TRP A 644 -6.62 1.41 17.06
C TRP A 644 -6.96 2.70 16.32
N SER A 645 -7.99 2.64 15.48
CA SER A 645 -8.55 3.78 14.77
C SER A 645 -10.06 3.74 14.81
N ALA A 646 -10.69 4.90 14.96
CA ALA A 646 -12.14 5.00 15.02
C ALA A 646 -12.61 6.27 14.34
N PHE A 647 -13.65 6.14 13.52
CA PHE A 647 -14.39 7.25 12.92
C PHE A 647 -13.50 8.26 12.17
N GLY A 648 -12.47 7.76 11.49
CA GLY A 648 -11.53 8.59 10.74
C GLY A 648 -10.28 9.01 11.48
N GLU A 649 -10.07 8.63 12.74
CA GLU A 649 -8.92 9.06 13.54
C GLU A 649 -8.07 7.91 14.07
N ARG A 650 -6.75 8.14 14.14
CA ARG A 650 -5.79 7.24 14.79
C ARG A 650 -5.76 7.52 16.28
N LEU A 651 -6.22 6.58 17.11
CA LEU A 651 -6.28 6.72 18.56
C LEU A 651 -5.04 6.15 19.25
N LEU A 652 -4.57 4.98 18.81
CA LEU A 652 -3.29 4.40 19.22
C LEU A 652 -2.37 4.32 18.01
N SER A 653 -1.09 4.66 18.18
CA SER A 653 -0.09 4.69 17.11
C SER A 653 1.23 4.09 17.57
N ASP A 654 1.98 3.52 16.65
CA ASP A 654 3.35 3.09 16.91
C ASP A 654 4.36 4.22 16.59
N PHE A 655 5.64 4.01 16.91
CA PHE A 655 6.71 4.92 16.48
C PHE A 655 7.10 4.76 15.01
N ALA A 656 6.80 3.59 14.41
CA ALA A 656 7.01 3.32 13.00
C ALA A 656 8.49 3.47 12.60
N TYR A 657 8.77 3.74 11.32
CA TYR A 657 10.13 3.78 10.78
C TYR A 657 11.11 4.71 11.54
N GLY A 658 11.95 4.05 12.34
CA GLY A 658 13.10 4.53 13.10
C GLY A 658 14.28 5.11 12.37
N GLU A 659 15.35 5.34 13.12
CA GLU A 659 16.69 5.40 12.55
C GLU A 659 17.18 3.97 12.36
N ILE A 660 17.27 3.49 11.10
CA ILE A 660 17.67 2.12 10.74
C ILE A 660 18.80 1.64 11.65
N VAL A 661 18.45 0.81 12.63
CA VAL A 661 19.46 0.08 13.37
C VAL A 661 19.94 -0.98 12.42
N ARG A 662 21.14 -0.79 11.85
CA ARG A 662 21.80 -1.86 11.07
C ARG A 662 21.88 -3.17 11.88
N ASN A 663 21.72 -3.06 13.20
CA ASN A 663 21.81 -4.12 14.17
C ASN A 663 20.58 -4.24 15.11
N TYR A 664 19.34 -4.35 14.60
CA TYR A 664 18.20 -4.79 15.46
C TYR A 664 18.49 -6.09 16.24
N PHE A 665 19.50 -6.84 15.79
CA PHE A 665 20.07 -7.99 16.49
C PHE A 665 20.76 -7.68 17.83
N GLU A 666 21.00 -6.41 18.19
CA GLU A 666 21.78 -6.01 19.38
C GLU A 666 20.94 -5.70 20.63
N TYR A 667 19.60 -5.72 20.57
CA TYR A 667 18.70 -5.35 21.69
C TYR A 667 18.89 -3.92 22.25
N ASP A 668 19.83 -3.15 21.69
CA ASP A 668 20.15 -1.79 22.10
C ASP A 668 18.96 -0.86 21.82
N VAL A 669 18.41 -0.28 22.88
CA VAL A 669 17.30 0.69 22.79
C VAL A 669 17.78 2.12 22.96
N PHE A 670 18.84 2.34 23.75
CA PHE A 670 19.43 3.66 23.93
C PHE A 670 20.97 3.60 23.89
N GLU A 671 21.58 4.48 23.10
CA GLU A 671 23.03 4.60 22.99
C GLU A 671 23.45 6.05 23.30
N ARG A 672 24.26 6.24 24.35
CA ARG A 672 24.87 7.53 24.64
C ARG A 672 26.01 7.79 23.66
N GLN A 673 25.88 8.87 22.89
CA GLN A 673 26.87 9.29 21.91
C GLN A 673 28.01 10.09 22.59
N SER A 674 29.15 10.18 21.90
CA SER A 674 30.34 10.88 22.40
C SER A 674 30.13 12.39 22.60
N ASN A 675 29.08 12.97 22.01
CA ASN A 675 28.67 14.36 22.17
C ASN A 675 27.65 14.57 23.32
N ASN A 676 27.46 13.56 24.18
CA ASN A 676 26.45 13.54 25.25
C ASN A 676 24.99 13.62 24.79
N GLN A 677 24.70 13.29 23.53
CA GLN A 677 23.32 13.08 23.08
C GLN A 677 22.94 11.61 23.17
N TYR A 678 21.64 11.32 23.23
CA TYR A 678 21.12 9.98 23.14
C TYR A 678 20.59 9.69 21.74
N LYS A 679 20.98 8.52 21.23
CA LYS A 679 20.30 7.88 20.12
C LYS A 679 19.27 6.91 20.69
N SER A 680 18.01 7.11 20.33
CA SER A 680 16.86 6.36 20.88
C SER A 680 16.17 5.55 19.81
N HIS A 681 16.03 4.25 20.08
CA HIS A 681 15.47 3.25 19.18
C HIS A 681 14.08 2.86 19.68
N PHE A 682 13.11 3.75 19.47
CA PHE A 682 11.71 3.47 19.75
C PHE A 682 11.00 2.76 18.59
N ASP A 683 11.68 2.58 17.46
CA ASP A 683 11.42 1.57 16.41
C ASP A 683 11.70 0.14 16.89
N HIS A 684 11.27 -0.15 18.11
CA HIS A 684 11.51 -1.38 18.84
C HIS A 684 10.31 -1.63 19.76
N MET A 685 10.29 -2.75 20.48
CA MET A 685 9.16 -3.12 21.34
C MET A 685 8.78 -2.06 22.39
N LEU A 686 9.68 -1.14 22.72
CA LEU A 686 9.39 -0.04 23.64
C LEU A 686 8.57 1.08 23.01
N GLY A 687 8.52 1.24 21.69
CA GLY A 687 7.64 2.20 21.02
C GLY A 687 6.29 1.62 20.60
N ALA A 688 6.12 0.30 20.71
CA ALA A 688 4.88 -0.40 20.38
C ALA A 688 3.85 -0.40 21.51
N ASN A 689 2.57 -0.53 21.14
CA ASN A 689 1.44 -0.66 22.06
C ASN A 689 1.33 -2.10 22.58
N THR A 690 2.24 -2.51 23.47
CA THR A 690 2.39 -3.90 23.91
C THR A 690 2.84 -4.02 25.38
N LEU A 691 2.99 -5.26 25.82
CA LEU A 691 3.42 -5.63 27.17
C LEU A 691 4.93 -5.38 27.35
N VAL A 692 5.30 -4.67 28.42
CA VAL A 692 6.68 -4.37 28.78
C VAL A 692 7.00 -4.93 30.17
N VAL A 693 8.11 -5.68 30.27
CA VAL A 693 8.61 -6.30 31.49
C VAL A 693 9.84 -5.52 31.99
N PRO A 694 9.72 -4.64 33.00
CA PRO A 694 10.83 -3.81 33.45
C PRO A 694 12.12 -4.58 33.77
N GLY A 695 12.01 -5.80 34.30
CA GLY A 695 13.15 -6.67 34.61
C GLY A 695 13.91 -7.21 33.39
N ALA A 696 13.41 -7.01 32.16
CA ALA A 696 14.13 -7.34 30.93
C ALA A 696 15.06 -6.21 30.45
N PHE A 697 15.09 -5.07 31.16
CA PHE A 697 15.96 -3.94 30.86
C PHE A 697 17.34 -4.16 31.50
N ILE A 698 18.39 -4.02 30.70
CA ILE A 698 19.77 -4.29 31.11
C ILE A 698 20.63 -3.10 30.73
N GLU A 699 21.42 -2.62 31.68
CA GLU A 699 22.48 -1.64 31.44
C GLU A 699 23.79 -2.38 31.15
N TYR A 700 24.41 -2.05 30.03
CA TYR A 700 25.66 -2.66 29.57
C TYR A 700 26.71 -1.59 29.27
N HIS A 701 27.92 -1.78 29.81
CA HIS A 701 29.07 -0.95 29.48
C HIS A 701 29.96 -1.72 28.49
N ASP A 702 30.12 -1.21 27.28
CA ASP A 702 31.02 -1.79 26.29
C ASP A 702 32.40 -1.14 26.42
N ASP A 703 33.32 -1.86 27.08
CA ASP A 703 34.69 -1.42 27.33
C ASP A 703 35.52 -1.25 26.04
N VAL A 704 35.11 -1.87 24.93
CA VAL A 704 35.84 -1.81 23.65
C VAL A 704 35.60 -0.50 22.93
N ILE A 705 34.39 0.04 23.01
CA ILE A 705 33.99 1.29 22.35
C ILE A 705 33.76 2.45 23.34
N ALA A 706 33.92 2.20 24.64
CA ALA A 706 33.71 3.16 25.73
C ALA A 706 32.35 3.88 25.64
N LYS A 707 31.28 3.12 25.37
CA LYS A 707 29.90 3.63 25.30
C LYS A 707 29.00 2.92 26.31
N GLN A 708 28.17 3.70 26.97
CA GLN A 708 27.06 3.21 27.78
C GLN A 708 25.89 2.86 26.86
N ARG A 709 25.45 1.61 26.91
CA ARG A 709 24.33 1.08 26.14
C ARG A 709 23.25 0.56 27.06
N TYR A 710 22.02 0.75 26.64
CA TYR A 710 20.85 0.21 27.32
C TYR A 710 20.18 -0.78 26.39
N GLU A 711 20.01 -2.01 26.86
CA GLU A 711 19.36 -3.07 26.14
C GLU A 711 18.00 -3.40 26.75
N TYR A 712 17.06 -3.81 25.90
CA TYR A 712 15.78 -4.34 26.36
C TYR A 712 15.50 -5.70 25.73
N ARG A 713 15.45 -6.75 26.55
CA ARG A 713 15.38 -8.16 26.13
C ARG A 713 14.02 -8.81 26.42
N GLY A 714 12.93 -8.03 26.32
CA GLY A 714 11.58 -8.49 26.64
C GLY A 714 11.06 -9.56 25.67
N GLN A 715 11.12 -9.28 24.38
CA GLN A 715 10.82 -10.21 23.29
C GLN A 715 12.10 -10.85 22.74
N ILE A 716 11.99 -12.02 22.13
CA ILE A 716 13.13 -12.82 21.65
C ILE A 716 13.30 -12.63 20.15
N TYR A 717 14.53 -12.34 19.74
CA TYR A 717 14.91 -12.17 18.35
C TYR A 717 14.78 -13.48 17.57
N GLY A 718 14.28 -13.42 16.34
CA GLY A 718 14.04 -14.56 15.46
C GLY A 718 12.78 -15.35 15.73
N LYS A 719 12.00 -14.99 16.75
CA LYS A 719 10.75 -15.66 17.11
C LYS A 719 9.57 -14.98 16.42
N GLN A 720 8.53 -15.78 16.20
CA GLN A 720 7.24 -15.39 15.63
C GLN A 720 6.19 -15.88 16.62
N GLY A 721 5.12 -15.12 16.82
CA GLY A 721 3.97 -15.63 17.55
C GLY A 721 2.86 -16.07 16.59
N HIS A 722 1.79 -16.61 17.16
CA HIS A 722 0.70 -17.20 16.37
C HIS A 722 -0.60 -16.46 16.63
N ILE A 723 -1.34 -16.14 15.57
CA ILE A 723 -2.68 -15.59 15.67
C ILE A 723 -3.68 -16.65 15.21
N THR A 724 -4.69 -16.90 16.03
CA THR A 724 -5.80 -17.80 15.73
C THR A 724 -7.12 -17.08 15.90
N GLN A 725 -8.07 -17.35 15.03
CA GLN A 725 -9.46 -16.94 15.21
C GLN A 725 -10.23 -18.07 15.90
N GLN A 726 -11.06 -17.71 16.89
CA GLN A 726 -11.97 -18.61 17.58
C GLN A 726 -13.35 -17.96 17.69
N GLU A 727 -14.41 -18.76 17.64
CA GLU A 727 -15.77 -18.27 17.86
C GLU A 727 -16.21 -18.65 19.28
N LEU A 728 -16.53 -17.64 20.10
CA LEU A 728 -17.02 -17.83 21.47
C LEU A 728 -18.43 -17.24 21.59
N ASN A 729 -19.42 -18.08 21.91
CA ASN A 729 -20.83 -17.66 22.02
C ASN A 729 -21.35 -16.87 20.79
N GLY A 730 -20.89 -17.20 19.57
CA GLY A 730 -21.26 -16.50 18.34
C GLY A 730 -20.46 -15.22 18.06
N VAL A 731 -19.41 -14.94 18.84
CA VAL A 731 -18.52 -13.78 18.67
C VAL A 731 -17.16 -14.24 18.17
N ASP A 732 -16.72 -13.68 17.04
CA ASP A 732 -15.36 -13.88 16.52
C ASP A 732 -14.32 -13.19 17.41
N VAL A 733 -13.40 -13.97 17.96
CA VAL A 733 -12.31 -13.53 18.82
C VAL A 733 -10.97 -13.86 18.17
N LEU A 734 -10.05 -12.91 18.18
CA LEU A 734 -8.66 -13.16 17.76
C LEU A 734 -7.81 -13.42 19.00
N HIS A 735 -7.09 -14.53 19.02
CA HIS A 735 -6.12 -14.87 20.06
C HIS A 735 -4.71 -14.80 19.49
N VAL A 736 -3.85 -14.03 20.14
CA VAL A 736 -2.44 -13.84 19.81
C VAL A 736 -1.59 -14.52 20.89
N ASN A 737 -0.89 -15.57 20.51
CA ASN A 737 -0.01 -16.34 21.39
C ASN A 737 1.45 -15.90 21.20
N GLY A 738 2.05 -15.42 22.29
CA GLY A 738 3.42 -14.93 22.35
C GLY A 738 4.36 -15.78 23.20
N ASP A 739 4.00 -17.01 23.53
CA ASP A 739 4.79 -17.88 24.41
C ASP A 739 6.23 -18.06 23.90
N ASP A 740 6.40 -18.30 22.60
CA ASP A 740 7.74 -18.42 22.00
C ASP A 740 8.47 -17.08 21.90
N VAL A 741 7.72 -15.99 21.76
CA VAL A 741 8.26 -14.63 21.61
C VAL A 741 8.78 -14.10 22.95
N TYR A 742 8.10 -14.35 24.06
CA TYR A 742 8.52 -13.86 25.37
C TYR A 742 9.17 -14.93 26.25
N GLY A 743 8.90 -16.22 26.01
CA GLY A 743 9.40 -17.33 26.81
C GLY A 743 10.53 -18.12 26.19
N GLY A 744 10.78 -17.93 24.89
CA GLY A 744 11.86 -18.57 24.17
C GLY A 744 13.26 -18.20 24.66
N THR A 745 14.23 -18.83 23.99
CA THR A 745 15.65 -18.50 24.05
C THR A 745 16.11 -18.24 22.61
N ASN A 746 16.99 -17.25 22.41
CA ASN A 746 17.64 -17.06 21.11
C ASN A 746 18.92 -17.88 21.00
N ASP A 747 19.32 -18.21 19.78
CA ASP A 747 20.69 -18.64 19.51
C ASP A 747 21.64 -17.47 19.83
N PRO A 748 22.81 -17.71 20.46
CA PRO A 748 23.82 -16.68 20.59
C PRO A 748 24.25 -16.23 19.20
N LYS A 749 23.79 -15.03 18.80
CA LYS A 749 24.33 -14.30 17.66
C LYS A 749 25.27 -13.24 18.21
N PHE A 750 26.41 -13.07 17.55
CA PHE A 750 27.49 -12.18 17.99
C PHE A 750 28.18 -12.66 19.28
N SER A 751 29.20 -11.93 19.74
CA SER A 751 29.94 -12.24 20.98
C SER A 751 29.12 -12.03 22.27
N ARG A 752 27.79 -11.86 22.19
CA ARG A 752 26.89 -11.56 23.32
C ARG A 752 26.15 -12.81 23.81
N VAL A 753 25.83 -12.82 25.10
CA VAL A 753 25.12 -13.92 25.77
C VAL A 753 23.67 -13.99 25.29
N SER A 754 23.16 -15.21 25.06
CA SER A 754 21.77 -15.47 24.71
C SER A 754 20.78 -14.80 25.69
N ALA A 755 19.72 -14.19 25.15
CA ALA A 755 18.59 -13.72 25.93
C ALA A 755 17.70 -14.91 26.31
N THR A 756 17.43 -15.07 27.61
CA THR A 756 16.37 -15.92 28.12
C THR A 756 15.19 -15.01 28.44
N GLY A 757 14.07 -15.18 27.73
CA GLY A 757 12.94 -14.28 27.90
C GLY A 757 12.39 -14.29 29.32
N GLN A 758 11.74 -13.20 29.77
CA GLN A 758 11.33 -13.02 31.17
C GLN A 758 9.95 -13.62 31.49
N LEU A 759 9.11 -13.86 30.47
CA LEU A 759 7.80 -14.48 30.66
C LEU A 759 7.88 -15.95 30.31
N ASP A 760 7.05 -16.76 30.95
CA ASP A 760 6.81 -18.14 30.53
C ASP A 760 5.68 -18.20 29.51
N ARG A 761 4.71 -17.27 29.61
CA ARG A 761 3.53 -17.22 28.75
C ARG A 761 3.04 -15.81 28.50
N PHE A 762 2.43 -15.62 27.34
CA PHE A 762 1.65 -14.44 27.03
C PHE A 762 0.59 -14.75 25.96
N GLY A 763 -0.67 -14.50 26.30
CA GLY A 763 -1.81 -14.53 25.38
C GLY A 763 -2.54 -13.20 25.41
N ARG A 764 -2.90 -12.70 24.22
CA ARG A 764 -3.73 -11.49 24.04
C ARG A 764 -4.96 -11.84 23.21
N TRP A 765 -6.15 -11.50 23.69
CA TRP A 765 -7.40 -11.62 22.94
C TRP A 765 -7.88 -10.25 22.50
N LEU A 766 -8.25 -10.11 21.22
CA LEU A 766 -9.05 -9.02 20.74
C LEU A 766 -10.48 -9.50 20.54
N VAL A 767 -11.44 -8.76 21.07
CA VAL A 767 -12.84 -9.12 21.06
C VAL A 767 -13.64 -7.90 20.55
N PRO A 768 -14.50 -8.05 19.53
CA PRO A 768 -15.42 -7.00 19.13
C PRO A 768 -16.46 -6.79 20.24
N ALA A 769 -16.82 -5.54 20.51
CA ALA A 769 -17.92 -5.17 21.38
C ALA A 769 -18.92 -4.28 20.63
N ALA A 770 -20.10 -4.09 21.22
CA ALA A 770 -21.19 -3.34 20.60
C ALA A 770 -20.81 -1.89 20.24
N ASP A 771 -21.50 -1.34 19.24
CA ASP A 771 -21.36 0.05 18.75
C ASP A 771 -19.95 0.40 18.25
N GLY A 772 -19.24 -0.57 17.67
CA GLY A 772 -17.89 -0.36 17.15
C GLY A 772 -16.76 -0.40 18.18
N ASP A 773 -17.04 -0.82 19.42
CA ASP A 773 -16.05 -0.89 20.50
C ASP A 773 -15.20 -2.18 20.45
N TYR A 774 -14.10 -2.20 21.21
CA TYR A 774 -13.24 -3.38 21.31
C TYR A 774 -12.85 -3.69 22.74
N VAL A 775 -12.57 -4.96 23.02
CA VAL A 775 -11.97 -5.41 24.27
C VAL A 775 -10.65 -6.09 23.99
N ILE A 776 -9.62 -5.70 24.74
CA ILE A 776 -8.32 -6.38 24.79
C ILE A 776 -8.26 -7.12 26.12
N ILE A 777 -7.96 -8.41 26.08
CA ILE A 777 -7.71 -9.21 27.29
C ILE A 777 -6.30 -9.75 27.20
N ASP A 778 -5.49 -9.52 28.23
CA ASP A 778 -4.12 -10.04 28.32
C ASP A 778 -4.01 -11.04 29.46
N SER A 779 -3.35 -12.17 29.22
CA SER A 779 -3.03 -13.20 30.20
C SER A 779 -1.54 -13.50 30.09
N PHE A 780 -0.79 -13.34 31.18
CA PHE A 780 0.63 -13.65 31.18
C PHE A 780 1.09 -14.30 32.49
N ARG A 781 2.23 -14.97 32.39
CA ARG A 781 2.93 -15.58 33.54
C ARG A 781 4.41 -15.27 33.43
N VAL A 782 5.01 -14.71 34.47
CA VAL A 782 6.46 -14.48 34.53
C VAL A 782 7.19 -15.80 34.84
N LYS A 783 8.45 -15.93 34.45
CA LYS A 783 9.26 -17.08 34.86
C LYS A 783 9.50 -17.06 36.38
N PRO A 784 9.59 -18.23 37.05
CA PRO A 784 9.83 -18.28 38.49
C PRO A 784 11.05 -17.46 38.92
N GLY A 785 10.89 -16.59 39.92
CA GLY A 785 11.96 -15.72 40.44
C GLY A 785 12.17 -14.41 39.68
N ASN A 786 11.38 -14.16 38.63
CA ASN A 786 11.43 -12.93 37.82
C ASN A 786 10.18 -12.04 38.04
N GLU A 787 9.57 -12.11 39.23
CA GLU A 787 8.41 -11.28 39.57
C GLU A 787 8.70 -9.79 39.32
N SER A 788 7.82 -9.15 38.57
CA SER A 788 8.03 -7.80 38.07
C SER A 788 6.73 -7.01 38.02
N LYS A 789 6.84 -5.69 38.02
CA LYS A 789 5.71 -4.80 37.71
C LYS A 789 5.50 -4.75 36.20
N VAL A 790 5.09 -5.86 35.59
CA VAL A 790 4.85 -5.96 34.15
C VAL A 790 3.79 -4.92 33.75
N GLN A 791 4.03 -4.14 32.70
CA GLN A 791 3.23 -2.96 32.33
C GLN A 791 2.66 -3.11 30.92
N GLU A 792 1.53 -2.49 30.66
CA GLU A 792 1.05 -2.30 29.27
C GLU A 792 1.36 -0.88 28.83
N PHE A 793 2.03 -0.74 27.70
CA PHE A 793 2.41 0.54 27.12
C PHE A 793 1.40 0.96 26.06
N TRP A 794 0.99 2.23 26.12
CA TRP A 794 0.04 2.80 25.16
C TRP A 794 0.52 4.16 24.68
N TYR A 795 0.53 4.32 23.36
CA TYR A 795 1.09 5.45 22.66
C TYR A 795 0.05 6.10 21.77
N THR A 796 0.04 7.43 21.81
CA THR A 796 -0.77 8.26 20.90
C THR A 796 0.10 9.33 20.27
N ARG A 797 -0.27 9.79 19.07
CA ARG A 797 0.44 10.87 18.38
C ARG A 797 0.47 12.13 19.25
N SER A 798 1.64 12.75 19.32
CA SER A 798 1.88 13.98 20.06
C SER A 798 2.62 14.98 19.19
N ASP A 799 2.06 16.17 19.06
CA ASP A 799 2.72 17.30 18.43
C ASP A 799 2.33 18.62 19.10
N THR A 800 3.06 19.70 18.81
CA THR A 800 2.86 21.00 19.46
C THR A 800 1.89 21.91 18.71
N LYS A 801 1.23 21.42 17.66
CA LYS A 801 0.30 22.22 16.85
C LYS A 801 -1.04 22.28 17.58
N THR A 802 -1.71 23.41 17.48
CA THR A 802 -2.95 23.67 18.22
C THR A 802 -4.16 23.92 17.33
N ASP A 803 -3.94 24.06 16.02
CA ASP A 803 -4.97 24.37 15.04
C ASP A 803 -5.07 23.31 13.93
N CYS A 804 -6.21 23.36 13.23
CA CYS A 804 -6.51 22.53 12.07
C CYS A 804 -6.31 23.30 10.75
N VAL A 805 -5.60 24.43 10.74
CA VAL A 805 -5.54 25.28 9.54
C VAL A 805 -4.58 24.71 8.48
N SER A 806 -5.09 24.59 7.25
CA SER A 806 -4.59 23.71 6.19
C SER A 806 -3.50 24.27 5.26
N ASN A 807 -2.71 25.27 5.68
CA ASN A 807 -1.59 25.72 4.86
C ASN A 807 -0.43 24.70 4.92
N ARG A 808 -0.42 23.78 3.93
CA ARG A 808 0.68 22.87 3.53
C ARG A 808 1.63 22.46 4.67
N GLU A 809 1.12 21.66 5.62
CA GLU A 809 1.84 20.95 6.73
C GLU A 809 1.48 21.38 8.17
N LEU A 810 0.57 22.34 8.38
CA LEU A 810 0.26 22.87 9.72
C LEU A 810 -0.89 22.20 10.50
N HIS A 811 -1.54 21.13 9.99
CA HIS A 811 -2.58 20.45 10.78
C HIS A 811 -1.97 19.62 11.93
N SER A 812 -2.64 19.66 13.08
CA SER A 812 -2.34 18.82 14.23
C SER A 812 -2.73 17.37 13.98
N THR A 813 -1.87 16.45 14.43
CA THR A 813 -2.13 15.02 14.58
C THR A 813 -2.19 14.59 16.04
N ASP A 814 -2.04 15.55 16.97
CA ASP A 814 -2.07 15.37 18.42
C ASP A 814 -3.38 14.71 18.90
N VAL A 815 -3.23 13.71 19.76
CA VAL A 815 -4.31 13.12 20.55
C VAL A 815 -4.14 13.58 21.98
N VAL A 816 -5.04 14.42 22.45
CA VAL A 816 -5.00 14.94 23.82
C VAL A 816 -5.42 13.84 24.77
N VAL A 817 -4.43 13.34 25.52
CA VAL A 817 -4.63 12.33 26.56
C VAL A 817 -4.97 13.03 27.88
N SER A 818 -5.89 12.47 28.65
CA SER A 818 -6.10 12.88 30.04
C SER A 818 -6.54 11.71 30.91
N LYS A 819 -6.14 11.72 32.18
CA LYS A 819 -6.52 10.68 33.14
C LYS A 819 -7.86 11.05 33.79
N ALA A 820 -8.92 10.31 33.47
CA ALA A 820 -10.25 10.51 34.06
C ALA A 820 -10.35 9.92 35.47
N SER A 821 -9.76 8.74 35.66
CA SER A 821 -9.68 8.05 36.96
C SER A 821 -8.43 7.15 37.00
N ASN A 822 -8.22 6.42 38.09
CA ASN A 822 -7.15 5.40 38.12
C ASN A 822 -7.31 4.32 37.05
N ASN A 823 -8.53 4.06 36.60
CA ASN A 823 -8.84 2.96 35.70
C ASN A 823 -9.27 3.45 34.32
N MET A 824 -9.24 4.76 34.05
CA MET A 824 -9.78 5.31 32.79
C MET A 824 -8.93 6.45 32.26
N MET A 825 -8.61 6.37 30.96
CA MET A 825 -7.95 7.39 30.16
C MET A 825 -8.91 7.91 29.09
N ASN A 826 -8.93 9.22 28.86
CA ASN A 826 -9.61 9.84 27.72
C ASN A 826 -8.59 10.13 26.62
N LEU A 827 -8.97 9.87 25.37
CA LEU A 827 -8.21 10.13 24.16
C LEU A 827 -9.05 11.03 23.24
N ASN A 828 -8.59 12.26 23.02
CA ASN A 828 -9.34 13.25 22.24
C ASN A 828 -8.45 13.80 21.12
N PRO A 829 -8.56 13.26 19.89
CA PRO A 829 -7.87 13.82 18.72
C PRO A 829 -8.24 15.29 18.51
N ARG A 830 -7.27 16.13 18.14
CA ARG A 830 -7.52 17.56 17.93
C ARG A 830 -8.22 17.85 16.61
N CYS A 831 -7.69 17.30 15.52
CA CYS A 831 -8.11 17.61 14.17
C CYS A 831 -8.43 16.33 13.42
N HIS A 832 -9.37 16.43 12.48
CA HIS A 832 -9.78 15.28 11.71
C HIS A 832 -8.71 14.89 10.67
N TYR A 833 -8.31 13.62 10.62
CA TYR A 833 -7.27 13.14 9.68
C TYR A 833 -7.69 13.22 8.21
N LEU A 834 -8.96 12.93 7.92
CA LEU A 834 -9.50 12.94 6.56
C LEU A 834 -10.05 14.31 6.15
N ARG A 835 -10.53 15.12 7.11
CA ARG A 835 -10.93 16.52 6.93
C ARG A 835 -10.03 17.45 7.73
N ARG A 836 -8.83 17.67 7.22
CA ARG A 836 -7.75 18.36 7.95
C ARG A 836 -8.06 19.78 8.41
N ASP A 837 -9.11 20.40 7.87
CA ASP A 837 -9.57 21.76 8.16
C ASP A 837 -10.56 21.87 9.32
N VAL A 838 -10.99 20.75 9.91
CA VAL A 838 -11.96 20.74 11.01
C VAL A 838 -11.45 19.97 12.24
N PRO A 839 -11.98 20.28 13.45
CA PRO A 839 -11.74 19.48 14.64
C PRO A 839 -12.20 18.03 14.44
N ALA A 840 -11.58 17.10 15.17
CA ALA A 840 -12.06 15.73 15.19
C ALA A 840 -13.43 15.65 15.89
N GLU A 841 -14.34 14.83 15.33
CA GLU A 841 -15.66 14.57 15.92
C GLU A 841 -15.60 13.46 16.97
N VAL A 842 -14.56 12.64 16.97
CA VAL A 842 -14.44 11.47 17.85
C VAL A 842 -13.91 11.85 19.24
N SER A 843 -14.44 11.19 20.25
CA SER A 843 -13.88 11.11 21.60
C SER A 843 -13.80 9.64 21.98
N ALA A 844 -12.73 9.26 22.66
CA ALA A 844 -12.51 7.88 23.05
C ALA A 844 -12.08 7.74 24.50
N THR A 845 -12.37 6.58 25.08
CA THR A 845 -11.91 6.19 26.41
C THR A 845 -11.30 4.80 26.37
N MET A 846 -10.31 4.59 27.24
CA MET A 846 -9.78 3.28 27.55
C MET A 846 -9.98 3.01 29.04
N THR A 847 -10.77 1.99 29.37
CA THR A 847 -11.04 1.59 30.75
C THR A 847 -10.34 0.27 31.04
N GLY A 848 -9.52 0.22 32.08
CA GLY A 848 -8.71 -0.94 32.44
C GLY A 848 -9.12 -1.56 33.78
N ALA A 849 -9.06 -2.88 33.86
CA ALA A 849 -9.12 -3.63 35.10
C ALA A 849 -8.20 -4.86 35.02
N ALA A 850 -7.82 -5.40 36.17
CA ALA A 850 -6.96 -6.57 36.25
C ALA A 850 -7.32 -7.41 37.49
N LEU A 851 -6.88 -8.67 37.51
CA LEU A 851 -7.02 -9.54 38.69
C LEU A 851 -6.17 -9.03 39.84
N ASN A 852 -4.93 -8.63 39.54
CA ASN A 852 -4.09 -7.91 40.49
C ASN A 852 -4.37 -6.41 40.39
N ALA A 853 -4.47 -5.75 41.55
CA ALA A 853 -4.72 -4.31 41.58
C ALA A 853 -3.67 -3.53 40.77
N GLY A 854 -4.13 -2.56 39.99
CA GLY A 854 -3.32 -1.73 39.11
C GLY A 854 -4.06 -0.48 38.68
N LYS A 855 -3.36 0.39 37.95
CA LYS A 855 -3.90 1.67 37.50
C LYS A 855 -3.16 2.21 36.29
N PHE A 856 -3.80 3.13 35.57
CA PHE A 856 -3.13 3.97 34.59
C PHE A 856 -2.22 5.00 35.27
N VAL A 857 -1.03 5.15 34.73
CA VAL A 857 -0.05 6.17 35.09
C VAL A 857 0.42 6.91 33.83
N THR A 858 0.78 8.18 34.00
CA THR A 858 1.23 9.07 32.92
C THR A 858 2.62 9.64 33.19
N ASP A 859 3.30 9.14 34.22
CA ASP A 859 4.66 9.53 34.57
C ASP A 859 5.70 8.84 33.69
N MET A 860 6.94 9.29 33.80
CA MET A 860 8.09 8.69 33.14
C MET A 860 8.37 7.28 33.68
N PRO A 861 8.67 6.29 32.82
CA PRO A 861 9.09 4.96 33.29
C PRO A 861 10.35 5.06 34.16
N THR A 862 10.28 4.56 35.39
CA THR A 862 11.40 4.66 36.35
C THR A 862 12.59 3.77 36.01
N PHE A 863 12.42 2.83 35.08
CA PHE A 863 13.48 1.94 34.61
C PHE A 863 14.15 2.45 33.32
N PHE A 864 13.68 3.57 32.76
CA PHE A 864 14.42 4.27 31.71
C PHE A 864 15.57 5.08 32.33
N PRO A 865 16.58 5.47 31.53
CA PRO A 865 17.62 6.39 31.99
C PRO A 865 17.01 7.68 32.57
N SER A 866 17.58 8.17 33.66
CA SER A 866 17.08 9.34 34.38
C SER A 866 18.02 10.54 34.32
N ASP A 867 19.13 10.43 33.57
CA ASP A 867 20.04 11.53 33.36
C ASP A 867 19.40 12.64 32.52
N SER A 868 19.91 13.87 32.70
CA SER A 868 19.36 15.06 32.08
C SER A 868 19.45 15.04 30.56
N GLU A 869 20.48 14.40 30.01
CA GLU A 869 20.72 14.32 28.58
C GLU A 869 19.67 13.42 27.91
N PHE A 870 19.39 12.25 28.49
CA PHE A 870 18.32 11.37 28.02
C PHE A 870 16.95 12.06 28.06
N GLN A 871 16.65 12.79 29.15
CA GLN A 871 15.38 13.49 29.26
C GLN A 871 15.24 14.64 28.26
N ALA A 872 16.33 15.33 27.93
CA ALA A 872 16.30 16.37 26.90
C ALA A 872 16.02 15.79 25.50
N ASP A 873 16.58 14.62 25.20
CA ASP A 873 16.53 14.04 23.85
C ASP A 873 15.30 13.15 23.63
N ALA A 874 14.98 12.28 24.58
CA ALA A 874 14.11 11.13 24.35
C ALA A 874 12.84 11.11 25.22
N LEU A 875 12.86 11.71 26.41
CA LEU A 875 11.78 11.58 27.39
C LEU A 875 11.51 12.88 28.16
N SER A 876 10.34 13.48 27.96
CA SER A 876 9.94 14.72 28.66
C SER A 876 8.53 14.61 29.26
N MET A 877 8.09 15.63 30.01
CA MET A 877 6.71 15.75 30.49
C MET A 877 6.01 16.90 29.77
N ARG A 878 4.76 16.68 29.34
CA ARG A 878 3.87 17.72 28.80
C ARG A 878 2.47 17.50 29.36
N ASP A 879 1.91 18.54 29.99
CA ASP A 879 0.57 18.49 30.59
C ASP A 879 0.36 17.32 31.57
N GLY A 880 1.41 16.96 32.32
CA GLY A 880 1.38 15.84 33.27
C GLY A 880 1.45 14.46 32.62
N ILE A 881 1.79 14.38 31.33
CA ILE A 881 1.92 13.14 30.57
C ILE A 881 3.32 13.00 29.98
N ALA A 882 3.91 11.83 30.15
CA ALA A 882 5.19 11.46 29.57
C ALA A 882 5.14 11.57 28.03
N GLN A 883 6.14 12.22 27.46
CA GLN A 883 6.34 12.40 26.05
C GLN A 883 7.60 11.67 25.65
N VAL A 884 7.45 10.63 24.85
CA VAL A 884 8.56 9.87 24.28
C VAL A 884 8.87 10.46 22.92
N SER A 885 10.14 10.57 22.55
CA SER A 885 10.58 11.11 21.27
C SER A 885 11.71 10.31 20.66
N MET A 886 11.73 10.28 19.32
CA MET A 886 12.87 9.79 18.55
C MET A 886 13.10 10.68 17.33
N THR A 887 14.28 10.57 16.74
CA THR A 887 14.56 11.14 15.42
C THR A 887 14.47 10.02 14.39
N ASN A 888 13.56 10.14 13.43
CA ASN A 888 13.36 9.12 12.40
C ASN A 888 14.43 9.18 11.30
N VAL A 889 14.43 8.22 10.36
CA VAL A 889 15.40 8.18 9.24
C VAL A 889 15.37 9.43 8.33
N LEU A 890 14.26 10.18 8.32
CA LEU A 890 14.14 11.47 7.62
C LEU A 890 14.71 12.65 8.42
N ARG A 891 15.38 12.37 9.55
CA ARG A 891 15.91 13.37 10.51
C ARG A 891 14.83 14.29 11.06
N LYS A 892 13.59 13.81 11.15
CA LYS A 892 12.48 14.54 11.78
C LYS A 892 12.26 13.99 13.18
N ARG A 893 12.05 14.90 14.14
CA ARG A 893 11.67 14.53 15.50
C ARG A 893 10.20 14.12 15.50
N GLU A 894 9.94 12.92 15.99
CA GLU A 894 8.60 12.42 16.25
C GLU A 894 8.40 12.27 17.75
N SER A 895 7.18 12.55 18.21
CA SER A 895 6.82 12.40 19.62
C SER A 895 5.53 11.60 19.76
N ARG A 896 5.41 10.90 20.89
CA ARG A 896 4.20 10.20 21.32
C ARG A 896 3.92 10.50 22.79
N SER A 897 2.65 10.66 23.14
CA SER A 897 2.22 10.66 24.53
C SER A 897 2.16 9.21 25.01
N LEU A 898 2.84 8.92 26.12
CA LEU A 898 2.86 7.61 26.76
C LEU A 898 1.98 7.60 28.00
N PHE A 899 1.07 6.64 28.07
CA PHE A 899 0.40 6.24 29.30
C PHE A 899 0.49 4.73 29.47
N ARG A 900 0.49 4.26 30.71
CA ARG A 900 0.80 2.85 31.02
C ARG A 900 -0.15 2.27 32.04
N TRP A 901 -0.53 1.01 31.89
CA TRP A 901 -1.13 0.26 33.00
C TRP A 901 -0.02 -0.35 33.87
N VAL A 902 -0.02 -0.02 35.15
CA VAL A 902 1.02 -0.48 36.10
C VAL A 902 0.35 -1.17 37.28
N PRO A 903 0.72 -2.42 37.60
CA PRO A 903 0.23 -3.09 38.81
C PRO A 903 0.81 -2.42 40.06
N ASP A 904 0.03 -2.42 41.14
CA ASP A 904 0.46 -1.81 42.41
C ASP A 904 1.69 -2.54 42.97
N ASN A 905 1.77 -3.86 42.78
CA ASN A 905 2.84 -4.73 43.24
C ASN A 905 3.46 -5.54 42.08
N ALA A 906 4.63 -6.13 42.32
CA ALA A 906 5.18 -7.13 41.41
C ALA A 906 4.24 -8.35 41.33
N VAL A 907 4.07 -8.90 40.13
CA VAL A 907 3.13 -10.01 39.88
C VAL A 907 3.86 -11.21 39.29
N SER A 908 3.39 -12.42 39.63
CA SER A 908 3.86 -13.68 39.05
C SER A 908 3.00 -14.14 37.86
N ASN A 909 1.71 -13.80 37.89
CA ASN A 909 0.78 -13.93 36.79
C ASN A 909 -0.28 -12.82 36.90
N ASP A 910 -0.99 -12.54 35.81
CA ASP A 910 -2.10 -11.60 35.82
C ASP A 910 -3.04 -11.85 34.64
N VAL A 911 -4.29 -11.40 34.78
CA VAL A 911 -5.21 -11.22 33.65
C VAL A 911 -5.72 -9.80 33.69
N ARG A 912 -5.68 -9.12 32.54
CA ARG A 912 -6.04 -7.71 32.38
C ARG A 912 -7.09 -7.58 31.29
N LEU A 913 -8.04 -6.68 31.48
CA LEU A 913 -9.04 -6.32 30.48
C LEU A 913 -8.99 -4.82 30.25
N PHE A 914 -8.89 -4.42 28.99
CA PHE A 914 -8.99 -3.04 28.52
C PHE A 914 -10.19 -2.92 27.58
N TYR A 915 -11.15 -2.07 27.94
CA TYR A 915 -12.29 -1.72 27.10
C TYR A 915 -11.99 -0.43 26.35
N LEU A 916 -12.01 -0.50 25.03
CA LEU A 916 -11.71 0.58 24.09
C LEU A 916 -13.04 1.08 23.53
N HIS A 917 -13.50 2.21 24.05
CA HIS A 917 -14.76 2.82 23.66
C HIS A 917 -14.52 4.09 22.84
N ALA A 918 -15.04 4.15 21.61
CA ALA A 918 -15.01 5.35 20.79
C ALA A 918 -16.42 5.80 20.41
N ALA A 919 -16.66 7.10 20.41
CA ALA A 919 -17.94 7.67 20.07
C ALA A 919 -17.81 9.05 19.44
N THR A 920 -18.88 9.50 18.81
CA THR A 920 -19.07 10.80 18.18
C THR A 920 -20.34 11.45 18.74
N PRO A 921 -20.54 12.77 18.58
CA PRO A 921 -21.80 13.41 18.92
C PRO A 921 -23.01 12.75 18.25
N THR A 922 -22.84 12.27 17.01
CA THR A 922 -23.91 11.68 16.20
C THR A 922 -24.32 10.29 16.70
N ASN A 923 -23.39 9.52 17.28
CA ASN A 923 -23.68 8.18 17.82
C ASN A 923 -23.93 8.17 19.34
N GLY A 924 -24.24 9.32 19.95
CA GLY A 924 -24.63 9.43 21.37
C GLY A 924 -23.49 9.77 22.33
N GLY A 925 -22.27 9.95 21.83
CA GLY A 925 -21.10 10.34 22.62
C GLY A 925 -20.61 9.26 23.59
N VAL A 926 -19.48 9.53 24.24
CA VAL A 926 -18.81 8.58 25.13
C VAL A 926 -19.69 8.27 26.35
N GLN A 927 -19.95 6.99 26.57
CA GLN A 927 -20.69 6.49 27.73
C GLN A 927 -19.75 6.00 28.84
N PRO A 928 -20.15 6.07 30.12
CA PRO A 928 -19.39 5.49 31.22
C PRO A 928 -19.27 3.98 31.07
N ILE A 929 -18.04 3.46 31.23
CA ILE A 929 -17.74 2.03 31.26
C ILE A 929 -17.34 1.66 32.69
N THR A 930 -17.95 0.59 33.21
CA THR A 930 -17.55 -0.01 34.49
C THR A 930 -17.08 -1.43 34.23
N ILE A 931 -15.95 -1.82 34.83
CA ILE A 931 -15.42 -3.18 34.76
C ILE A 931 -15.28 -3.71 36.18
N VAL A 932 -15.92 -4.84 36.47
CA VAL A 932 -15.83 -5.54 37.75
C VAL A 932 -15.04 -6.84 37.56
N PRO A 933 -13.76 -6.91 37.98
CA PRO A 933 -12.99 -8.15 37.94
C PRO A 933 -13.48 -9.12 39.02
N ASN A 934 -13.42 -10.43 38.72
CA ASN A 934 -13.96 -11.50 39.55
C ASN A 934 -15.42 -11.25 39.96
N GLY A 935 -16.28 -11.09 38.96
CA GLY A 935 -17.74 -11.15 39.13
C GLY A 935 -18.22 -12.49 39.72
N SER A 936 -19.51 -12.79 39.61
CA SER A 936 -20.09 -14.04 40.15
C SER A 936 -19.80 -15.26 39.24
N CYS A 937 -18.54 -15.68 39.13
CA CYS A 937 -18.08 -16.86 38.39
C CYS A 937 -17.61 -18.00 39.31
N GLY A 938 -17.45 -19.22 38.75
CA GLY A 938 -17.10 -20.43 39.48
C GLY A 938 -15.66 -20.45 40.00
N ALA A 939 -15.35 -21.39 40.91
CA ALA A 939 -14.09 -21.43 41.65
C ALA A 939 -12.81 -21.54 40.78
N ASP A 940 -12.90 -22.12 39.57
CA ASP A 940 -11.76 -22.33 38.65
C ASP A 940 -11.75 -21.36 37.45
N THR A 941 -12.59 -20.31 37.52
CA THR A 941 -12.77 -19.32 36.45
C THR A 941 -12.57 -17.92 36.98
N VAL A 942 -12.05 -17.05 36.13
CA VAL A 942 -12.03 -15.60 36.37
C VAL A 942 -12.94 -14.94 35.36
N CYS A 943 -13.64 -13.90 35.79
CA CYS A 943 -14.59 -13.20 34.93
C CYS A 943 -14.48 -11.69 35.10
N PHE A 944 -14.76 -10.98 34.03
CA PHE A 944 -14.89 -9.54 34.02
C PHE A 944 -16.31 -9.19 33.58
N ASP A 945 -17.07 -8.56 34.47
CA ASP A 945 -18.38 -8.01 34.14
C ASP A 945 -18.18 -6.56 33.67
N VAL A 946 -18.46 -6.31 32.40
CA VAL A 946 -18.31 -4.99 31.77
C VAL A 946 -19.69 -4.41 31.52
N THR A 947 -19.98 -3.26 32.12
CA THR A 947 -21.24 -2.55 31.96
C THR A 947 -21.03 -1.28 31.13
N LYS A 948 -21.77 -1.17 30.01
CA LYS A 948 -21.91 0.03 29.18
C LYS A 948 -23.39 0.44 29.15
N GLY A 949 -23.71 1.61 29.72
CA GLY A 949 -25.10 2.02 29.88
C GLY A 949 -25.88 1.03 30.74
N THR A 950 -26.88 0.36 30.15
CA THR A 950 -27.69 -0.68 30.83
C THR A 950 -27.30 -2.11 30.46
N GLN A 951 -26.38 -2.30 29.51
CA GLN A 951 -25.96 -3.62 29.05
C GLN A 951 -24.73 -4.07 29.83
N THR A 952 -24.75 -5.33 30.29
CA THR A 952 -23.58 -5.94 30.94
C THR A 952 -23.16 -7.17 30.15
N THR A 953 -21.88 -7.25 29.82
CA THR A 953 -21.27 -8.40 29.15
C THR A 953 -20.22 -9.00 30.07
N ARG A 954 -20.28 -10.31 30.26
CA ARG A 954 -19.33 -11.10 31.03
C ARG A 954 -18.32 -11.76 30.11
N TYR A 955 -17.05 -11.53 30.37
CA TYR A 955 -15.93 -12.23 29.73
C TYR A 955 -15.37 -13.25 30.71
N THR A 956 -15.45 -14.53 30.38
CA THR A 956 -15.02 -15.63 31.26
C THR A 956 -13.73 -16.25 30.73
N LEU A 957 -12.73 -16.39 31.61
CA LEU A 957 -11.50 -17.14 31.35
C LEU A 957 -11.39 -18.29 32.34
N LYS A 958 -10.90 -19.43 31.86
CA LYS A 958 -10.70 -20.63 32.64
C LYS A 958 -9.22 -20.92 32.82
N GLN A 959 -8.85 -21.33 34.02
CA GLN A 959 -7.49 -21.77 34.26
C GLN A 959 -7.29 -23.21 33.76
N THR A 960 -6.42 -23.39 32.77
CA THR A 960 -6.01 -24.69 32.22
C THR A 960 -4.49 -24.78 32.29
N ASP A 961 -3.94 -25.80 32.94
CA ASP A 961 -2.49 -26.01 33.12
C ASP A 961 -1.73 -24.79 33.71
N GLY A 962 -2.41 -24.04 34.58
CA GLY A 962 -1.85 -22.82 35.18
C GLY A 962 -1.85 -21.60 34.26
N HIS A 963 -2.71 -21.61 33.23
CA HIS A 963 -2.89 -20.54 32.23
C HIS A 963 -4.35 -20.14 32.12
N TYR A 964 -4.63 -18.84 32.06
CA TYR A 964 -5.99 -18.39 31.76
C TYR A 964 -6.19 -18.38 30.25
N GLN A 965 -7.23 -19.08 29.79
CA GLN A 965 -7.69 -19.13 28.42
C GLN A 965 -9.13 -18.61 28.38
N MET A 966 -9.45 -17.79 27.39
CA MET A 966 -10.81 -17.28 27.21
C MET A 966 -11.77 -18.41 26.85
N GLU A 967 -12.88 -18.54 27.59
CA GLU A 967 -13.83 -19.65 27.48
C GLU A 967 -15.21 -19.19 26.97
N ALA A 968 -15.71 -18.03 27.41
CA ALA A 968 -17.05 -17.58 27.06
C ALA A 968 -17.22 -16.06 27.07
N ILE A 969 -18.22 -15.59 26.31
CA ILE A 969 -18.72 -14.20 26.28
C ILE A 969 -20.23 -14.24 26.45
N ASP A 970 -20.76 -13.75 27.56
CA ASP A 970 -22.18 -13.82 27.89
C ASP A 970 -22.78 -12.43 28.09
N SER A 971 -23.95 -12.15 27.50
CA SER A 971 -24.76 -10.99 27.87
C SER A 971 -25.56 -11.31 29.13
N LEU A 972 -25.50 -10.45 30.16
CA LEU A 972 -26.17 -10.62 31.45
C LEU A 972 -27.48 -9.84 31.57
#